data_AF-A0A0F6MV31-F1
#
_entry.id   AF-A0A0F6MV31-F1
#
_cell.length_a   1.000
_cell.length_b   1.000
_cell.length_c   1.000
_cell.angle_alpha   90.00
_cell.angle_beta   90.00
_cell.angle_gamma   90.00
#
_symmetry.space_group_name_H-M   'P 1'
#
loop_
_entity.id
_entity.type
_entity.pdbx_description
1 polymer ?
#
loop_
_entity_poly.entity_id
_entity_poly.type
_entity_poly.pdbx_seq_one_letter_code
_entity_poly.pdbx_strand_id
1 'polypeptide(L)'
;MKVPRLLTALAVTSALLLPAVPALAVQPEEKRPPGQSKQDTLRRAAPKDFKIGSAVAGGGHHEAQDYPDPFTFDKEYRRQLAAEFNSVSPENQSKWEFIHPEKDVYRFTEMDAIVRSAQKNKQVVRGHTLFWHSQNPQWLEQGNFSKEELRGILKDHVQTVVGRYAGKIQQWDVANEIFNDDGTLRATENIWLRELGPDIIADVFRWAHEADPKAKLFFNDFGVEDINAKSDAYLELIPRLQAQGVQVDGFAIQGHLSTRYGFPSGLQANLQRFDDLGLETAITEIDVRMDIAAGTEPTAEQLEQQADYYQRALEACLSVADCNSFTIWGFTDKYSWVPVFFAGEGEATVMEEDFTRKPAYFALRETLKRPVPKPDDGGPSQPTPDPAFIPGGAANPTATPIAASRGTGNSVALTFDDGPEPGETTAVLDFLKDKGITATFCVIGANIQAPGGAELVKRMVEEGHTLCNHGTTYADMGSWTQEQIKADLVENLRIIREAAGTPDLQVPYFRAPNGSWGVTGEVAAALGMQPLGLGNVIFDWDGNDLSEATLTANLRAAFTPGAVVLAHVGGGDRTNTVKAVTTVVTEKLAQGWTFALPQGGAPEEPSGGVPSDFETGTDGWTARGDSVAVNLSSDARTGSGSLLVTNRTQDWHGAALDVTGALPVGSAVKMSVWAKLAPGQQPAALKMSVQRDNGGGSAYEGVAGAGASVTADGWTELAGTYTLGAAADKAQVYIEGAVGVGFLLDDFSLAAYVEPPLQEDIPGLKDVLGLQGIEHVGAAIDARETAGTAANLLRKHFNAFTPENAGRPESVQPVEGQFTLTQLDQLLDFAAANNVKVYGHVLVWHSQTPEWFFKDGTRDLTGNRSDRALLRARMEAHIKGIADHINARYPEGDSPIWAWDVVNETIADGDTANPHDMRDSRWFQVLGERFVDDAFRLADKYFPEAKLFINDYNTEMPQKRADYLELIRALEARGVPIDGVGHQAHVDVARPVQWLEDSIKAVEKVNPDLMQAITELDVNASTENQGADVDGAPVDPYQPAFGNDGDAAAEVGYYYRDLFAMLRKHSSAIDSVTVWGISNARSWLRTWPMARPWEQPLPFDDDLQAAPAYWGIVDPAKLPARPADVLAPRIADQPDVVAFSKRAGRVKVAYPLPSAIDTLDGKVPVDCSPRRGSTFAVGTTAVTCTATDAAGNTRTSSFDVVVKKHRHHGRH
;
A
#
# COMPACT_ATOMS: atom_id res chain seq x y z
N MET A 1 -24.75 -61.44 -8.41
CA MET A 1 -24.13 -62.32 -7.40
C MET A 1 -23.20 -63.29 -8.10
N LYS A 2 -21.89 -63.19 -7.86
CA LYS A 2 -20.89 -64.28 -7.92
C LYS A 2 -19.47 -63.70 -7.81
N VAL A 3 -18.79 -64.12 -6.76
CA VAL A 3 -17.33 -64.19 -6.54
C VAL A 3 -16.98 -65.69 -6.79
N PRO A 4 -15.74 -66.21 -7.06
CA PRO A 4 -14.37 -65.67 -6.89
C PRO A 4 -13.34 -65.91 -8.03
N ARG A 5 -12.23 -65.16 -7.89
CA ARG A 5 -10.78 -65.49 -7.97
C ARG A 5 -10.27 -66.86 -8.52
N LEU A 6 -9.15 -66.75 -9.26
CA LEU A 6 -7.82 -67.39 -9.12
C LEU A 6 -7.27 -68.24 -10.30
N LEU A 7 -6.09 -67.81 -10.80
CA LEU A 7 -4.85 -68.56 -11.13
C LEU A 7 -4.87 -69.68 -12.20
N THR A 8 -4.05 -69.56 -13.26
CA THR A 8 -2.78 -70.30 -13.48
C THR A 8 -2.09 -69.95 -14.80
N ALA A 9 -0.78 -70.21 -14.85
CA ALA A 9 0.23 -69.71 -15.76
C ALA A 9 0.86 -70.82 -16.65
N LEU A 10 1.94 -70.43 -17.37
CA LEU A 10 2.95 -71.22 -18.11
C LEU A 10 2.63 -71.56 -19.59
N ALA A 11 3.58 -71.54 -20.55
CA ALA A 11 5.02 -71.24 -20.58
C ALA A 11 5.56 -71.36 -22.04
N VAL A 12 6.90 -71.21 -22.17
CA VAL A 12 7.81 -71.84 -23.16
C VAL A 12 8.17 -70.93 -24.36
N THR A 13 9.24 -70.12 -24.36
CA THR A 13 10.71 -70.32 -24.27
C THR A 13 11.42 -70.42 -25.64
N SER A 14 12.58 -69.75 -25.69
CA SER A 14 13.88 -70.17 -26.28
C SER A 14 14.37 -69.31 -27.45
N ALA A 15 15.64 -68.99 -27.63
CA ALA A 15 16.88 -68.87 -26.82
C ALA A 15 18.04 -68.68 -27.84
N LEU A 16 19.13 -68.02 -27.42
CA LEU A 16 20.57 -68.23 -27.76
C LEU A 16 21.29 -66.87 -27.99
N LEU A 17 22.12 -66.33 -27.07
CA LEU A 17 23.45 -66.74 -26.51
C LEU A 17 24.62 -66.16 -27.37
N LEU A 18 25.54 -65.28 -26.91
CA LEU A 18 26.58 -65.36 -25.83
C LEU A 18 27.41 -64.03 -25.78
N PRO A 19 28.38 -63.78 -24.84
CA PRO A 19 28.67 -64.39 -23.53
C PRO A 19 28.83 -63.38 -22.36
N ALA A 20 28.84 -63.92 -21.13
CA ALA A 20 28.98 -63.24 -19.85
C ALA A 20 30.31 -63.59 -19.14
N VAL A 21 30.85 -62.66 -18.33
CA VAL A 21 31.71 -62.89 -17.13
C VAL A 21 31.66 -61.62 -16.23
N PRO A 22 31.96 -61.66 -14.92
CA PRO A 22 31.04 -61.89 -13.81
C PRO A 22 30.82 -60.64 -12.91
N ALA A 23 29.74 -60.70 -12.13
CA ALA A 23 29.22 -59.65 -11.26
C ALA A 23 29.98 -59.47 -9.94
N LEU A 24 30.05 -58.21 -9.49
CA LEU A 24 30.13 -57.80 -8.08
C LEU A 24 29.24 -56.56 -7.86
N ALA A 25 28.25 -56.71 -6.98
CA ALA A 25 27.34 -55.71 -6.39
C ALA A 25 26.38 -54.93 -7.33
N VAL A 26 25.09 -55.28 -7.28
CA VAL A 26 23.98 -54.45 -7.78
C VAL A 26 23.87 -53.20 -6.90
N GLN A 27 24.13 -52.03 -7.48
CA GLN A 27 23.65 -50.75 -6.94
C GLN A 27 22.14 -50.62 -7.20
N PRO A 28 21.37 -49.96 -6.31
CA PRO A 28 19.94 -49.82 -6.48
C PRO A 28 19.62 -48.90 -7.66
N GLU A 29 18.59 -49.28 -8.41
CA GLU A 29 17.81 -48.47 -9.35
C GLU A 29 17.89 -46.94 -9.07
N GLU A 30 18.57 -46.18 -9.93
CA GLU A 30 18.38 -44.72 -9.99
C GLU A 30 17.02 -44.44 -10.63
N LYS A 31 16.03 -44.36 -9.75
CA LYS A 31 14.84 -43.52 -9.75
C LYS A 31 14.50 -42.82 -11.08
N ARG A 32 13.32 -43.17 -11.60
CA ARG A 32 12.41 -42.23 -12.28
C ARG A 32 12.47 -40.85 -11.60
N PRO A 33 12.42 -39.72 -12.35
CA PRO A 33 12.25 -38.42 -11.72
C PRO A 33 11.01 -38.47 -10.81
N PRO A 34 11.11 -37.97 -9.56
CA PRO A 34 10.04 -38.04 -8.58
C PRO A 34 8.77 -37.36 -9.09
N GLY A 35 7.62 -37.91 -8.70
CA GLY A 35 6.31 -37.52 -9.20
C GLY A 35 6.08 -36.01 -9.24
N GLN A 36 5.63 -35.55 -10.42
CA GLN A 36 5.03 -34.23 -10.59
C GLN A 36 3.90 -34.08 -9.57
N SER A 37 4.13 -33.23 -8.57
CA SER A 37 3.04 -32.79 -7.71
C SER A 37 2.07 -32.01 -8.58
N LYS A 38 0.77 -32.05 -8.28
CA LYS A 38 -0.18 -31.17 -8.96
C LYS A 38 0.18 -29.67 -8.81
N GLN A 39 1.11 -29.30 -7.91
CA GLN A 39 1.41 -27.91 -7.53
C GLN A 39 2.40 -27.15 -8.45
N ASP A 40 3.05 -27.79 -9.45
CA ASP A 40 4.21 -27.23 -10.17
C ASP A 40 3.97 -26.72 -11.62
N THR A 41 2.80 -26.15 -11.89
CA THR A 41 2.36 -25.70 -13.24
C THR A 41 2.39 -24.18 -13.38
N LEU A 42 2.52 -23.65 -14.61
CA LEU A 42 2.44 -22.19 -14.86
C LEU A 42 1.10 -21.64 -14.35
N ARG A 43 0.01 -22.38 -14.60
CA ARG A 43 -1.35 -22.07 -14.13
C ARG A 43 -1.47 -21.79 -12.64
N ARG A 44 -0.69 -22.50 -11.84
CA ARG A 44 -0.70 -22.38 -10.37
C ARG A 44 0.32 -21.38 -9.87
N ALA A 45 1.37 -21.14 -10.64
CA ALA A 45 2.34 -20.09 -10.38
C ALA A 45 1.73 -18.70 -10.62
N ALA A 46 0.83 -18.58 -11.61
CA ALA A 46 0.19 -17.31 -11.93
C ALA A 46 -0.64 -16.73 -10.76
N PRO A 47 -0.51 -15.42 -10.47
CA PRO A 47 -1.40 -14.71 -9.55
C PRO A 47 -2.88 -14.92 -9.90
N LYS A 48 -3.78 -14.85 -8.90
CA LYS A 48 -5.22 -15.14 -9.11
C LYS A 48 -5.85 -14.26 -10.19
N ASP A 49 -5.46 -12.99 -10.22
CA ASP A 49 -6.02 -11.98 -11.14
C ASP A 49 -5.23 -11.87 -12.46
N PHE A 50 -4.17 -12.67 -12.62
CA PHE A 50 -3.38 -12.73 -13.84
C PHE A 50 -3.67 -14.00 -14.65
N LYS A 51 -3.84 -13.87 -15.96
CA LYS A 51 -4.10 -15.02 -16.84
C LYS A 51 -2.86 -15.37 -17.66
N ILE A 52 -2.15 -16.41 -17.25
CA ILE A 52 -1.16 -17.06 -18.11
C ILE A 52 -1.89 -17.94 -19.14
N GLY A 53 -1.65 -17.67 -20.42
CA GLY A 53 -2.37 -18.26 -21.54
C GLY A 53 -1.45 -18.93 -22.55
N SER A 54 -2.05 -19.71 -23.44
CA SER A 54 -1.37 -20.19 -24.64
C SER A 54 -2.32 -20.25 -25.84
N ALA A 55 -1.77 -19.99 -27.02
CA ALA A 55 -2.44 -20.25 -28.28
C ALA A 55 -2.68 -21.75 -28.48
N VAL A 56 -3.90 -22.09 -28.88
CA VAL A 56 -4.29 -23.43 -29.28
C VAL A 56 -3.86 -23.61 -30.72
N ALA A 57 -2.94 -24.54 -30.94
CA ALA A 57 -2.33 -24.79 -32.23
C ALA A 57 -3.40 -25.07 -33.31
N GLY A 58 -3.24 -24.40 -34.45
CA GLY A 58 -4.26 -24.15 -35.46
C GLY A 58 -4.15 -24.97 -36.74
N GLY A 59 -3.09 -25.77 -36.91
CA GLY A 59 -2.85 -26.66 -38.06
C GLY A 59 -2.64 -25.98 -39.43
N GLY A 60 -2.96 -24.69 -39.58
CA GLY A 60 -2.95 -23.96 -40.86
C GLY A 60 -1.57 -23.56 -41.39
N HIS A 61 -0.55 -23.41 -40.54
CA HIS A 61 0.80 -23.04 -40.97
C HIS A 61 1.59 -24.20 -41.58
N HIS A 62 1.00 -25.40 -41.62
CA HIS A 62 1.68 -26.65 -41.93
C HIS A 62 1.07 -27.35 -43.14
N GLU A 63 0.53 -26.62 -44.13
CA GLU A 63 -0.13 -27.21 -45.31
C GLU A 63 0.73 -28.24 -46.07
N ALA A 64 2.05 -28.23 -45.86
CA ALA A 64 3.01 -29.18 -46.41
C ALA A 64 3.41 -30.35 -45.47
N GLN A 65 3.02 -30.34 -44.18
CA GLN A 65 3.36 -31.37 -43.19
C GLN A 65 2.13 -32.25 -42.86
N ASP A 66 2.33 -33.56 -42.79
CA ASP A 66 1.26 -34.57 -42.66
C ASP A 66 0.82 -34.75 -41.20
N TYR A 67 0.19 -33.74 -40.60
CA TYR A 67 -0.46 -33.89 -39.29
C TYR A 67 -1.80 -33.13 -39.18
N PRO A 68 -2.84 -33.72 -38.53
CA PRO A 68 -4.16 -33.07 -38.37
C PRO A 68 -4.13 -31.85 -37.42
N ASP A 69 -5.25 -31.17 -37.19
CA ASP A 69 -5.36 -30.17 -36.10
C ASP A 69 -5.03 -30.82 -34.73
N PRO A 70 -3.94 -30.42 -34.06
CA PRO A 70 -3.42 -31.08 -32.85
C PRO A 70 -4.41 -31.08 -31.70
N PHE A 71 -5.28 -30.09 -31.60
CA PHE A 71 -6.25 -30.01 -30.52
C PHE A 71 -7.25 -31.18 -30.55
N THR A 72 -7.59 -31.68 -31.75
CA THR A 72 -8.60 -32.73 -31.88
C THR A 72 -8.07 -34.13 -31.56
N PHE A 73 -6.81 -34.45 -31.90
CA PHE A 73 -6.26 -35.80 -31.78
C PHE A 73 -5.15 -35.94 -30.72
N ASP A 74 -4.33 -34.91 -30.46
CA ASP A 74 -3.23 -35.01 -29.50
C ASP A 74 -3.76 -34.88 -28.07
N LYS A 75 -3.82 -36.03 -27.38
CA LYS A 75 -4.29 -36.10 -25.99
C LYS A 75 -3.27 -35.55 -25.01
N GLU A 76 -1.98 -35.66 -25.33
CA GLU A 76 -0.92 -35.16 -24.46
C GLU A 76 -0.89 -33.64 -24.51
N TYR A 77 -0.94 -33.08 -25.71
CA TYR A 77 -1.06 -31.64 -25.94
C TYR A 77 -2.21 -31.02 -25.13
N ARG A 78 -3.42 -31.58 -25.24
CA ARG A 78 -4.57 -31.09 -24.45
C ARG A 78 -4.41 -31.26 -22.95
N ARG A 79 -3.71 -32.31 -22.50
CA ARG A 79 -3.44 -32.53 -21.08
C ARG A 79 -2.50 -31.46 -20.54
N GLN A 80 -1.43 -31.15 -21.27
CA GLN A 80 -0.49 -30.10 -20.90
C GLN A 80 -1.16 -28.72 -20.95
N LEU A 81 -1.88 -28.41 -22.03
CA LEU A 81 -2.63 -27.17 -22.18
C LEU A 81 -3.59 -26.92 -20.99
N ALA A 82 -4.35 -27.94 -20.57
CA ALA A 82 -5.28 -27.83 -19.45
C ALA A 82 -4.59 -27.74 -18.08
N ALA A 83 -3.41 -28.35 -17.94
CA ALA A 83 -2.64 -28.33 -16.71
C ALA A 83 -1.90 -27.00 -16.53
N GLU A 84 -1.35 -26.45 -17.61
CA GLU A 84 -0.39 -25.36 -17.57
C GLU A 84 -0.98 -23.96 -17.71
N PHE A 85 -2.21 -23.79 -18.24
CA PHE A 85 -2.71 -22.43 -18.55
C PHE A 85 -4.07 -22.10 -17.94
N ASN A 86 -4.29 -20.82 -17.60
CA ASN A 86 -5.56 -20.26 -17.15
C ASN A 86 -6.41 -19.72 -18.32
N SER A 87 -5.77 -19.30 -19.40
CA SER A 87 -6.43 -18.77 -20.60
C SER A 87 -6.03 -19.54 -21.86
N VAL A 88 -6.89 -19.56 -22.86
CA VAL A 88 -6.59 -20.09 -24.20
C VAL A 88 -7.06 -19.13 -25.29
N SER A 89 -6.25 -19.01 -26.34
CA SER A 89 -6.58 -18.25 -27.55
C SER A 89 -6.59 -19.20 -28.74
N PRO A 90 -7.61 -19.20 -29.61
CA PRO A 90 -7.54 -19.95 -30.87
C PRO A 90 -6.50 -19.31 -31.80
N GLU A 91 -5.49 -20.07 -32.26
CA GLU A 91 -4.47 -19.53 -33.18
C GLU A 91 -5.10 -19.18 -34.55
N ASN A 92 -5.96 -20.06 -35.07
CA ASN A 92 -6.54 -19.91 -36.41
C ASN A 92 -8.06 -20.08 -36.46
N GLN A 93 -8.65 -20.85 -35.54
CA GLN A 93 -10.03 -21.33 -35.62
C GLN A 93 -11.12 -20.24 -35.57
N SER A 94 -10.80 -19.01 -35.14
CA SER A 94 -11.71 -17.86 -35.20
C SER A 94 -11.35 -16.80 -36.22
N LYS A 95 -10.29 -16.99 -37.02
CA LYS A 95 -9.98 -16.11 -38.16
C LYS A 95 -10.98 -16.35 -39.30
N TRP A 96 -11.18 -15.33 -40.12
CA TRP A 96 -12.22 -15.29 -41.16
C TRP A 96 -12.20 -16.51 -42.09
N GLU A 97 -11.05 -16.91 -42.62
CA GLU A 97 -10.95 -18.05 -43.54
C GLU A 97 -11.31 -19.40 -42.91
N PHE A 98 -11.30 -19.51 -41.57
CA PHE A 98 -11.66 -20.74 -40.86
C PHE A 98 -13.11 -20.71 -40.37
N ILE A 99 -13.51 -19.62 -39.71
CA ILE A 99 -14.83 -19.52 -39.09
C ILE A 99 -15.92 -19.10 -40.08
N HIS A 100 -15.57 -18.36 -41.14
CA HIS A 100 -16.48 -17.88 -42.19
C HIS A 100 -15.91 -18.10 -43.61
N PRO A 101 -15.57 -19.35 -43.97
CA PRO A 101 -14.82 -19.68 -45.19
C PRO A 101 -15.57 -19.43 -46.50
N GLU A 102 -16.90 -19.41 -46.46
CA GLU A 102 -17.77 -19.17 -47.61
C GLU A 102 -18.86 -18.17 -47.21
N LYS A 103 -19.33 -17.35 -48.15
CA LYS A 103 -20.23 -16.21 -47.89
C LYS A 103 -21.39 -16.52 -46.93
N ASP A 104 -22.05 -17.66 -47.11
CA ASP A 104 -23.24 -18.05 -46.36
C ASP A 104 -22.99 -19.23 -45.39
N VAL A 105 -21.72 -19.53 -45.06
CA VAL A 105 -21.34 -20.71 -44.25
C VAL A 105 -20.41 -20.32 -43.11
N TYR A 106 -20.84 -20.57 -41.87
CA TYR A 106 -19.99 -20.50 -40.68
C TYR A 106 -19.58 -21.90 -40.20
N ARG A 107 -18.32 -22.06 -39.80
CA ARG A 107 -17.77 -23.30 -39.22
C ARG A 107 -17.35 -23.08 -37.77
N PHE A 108 -18.24 -23.41 -36.85
CA PHE A 108 -18.01 -23.23 -35.41
C PHE A 108 -17.47 -24.48 -34.70
N THR A 109 -17.26 -25.60 -35.39
CA THR A 109 -17.04 -26.89 -34.71
C THR A 109 -15.76 -26.90 -33.88
N GLU A 110 -14.69 -26.34 -34.43
CA GLU A 110 -13.35 -26.29 -33.86
C GLU A 110 -13.30 -25.27 -32.72
N MET A 111 -13.77 -24.04 -32.96
CA MET A 111 -13.87 -23.01 -31.91
C MET A 111 -14.79 -23.45 -30.76
N ASP A 112 -15.92 -24.08 -31.04
CA ASP A 112 -16.79 -24.64 -30.00
C ASP A 112 -16.08 -25.74 -29.19
N ALA A 113 -15.20 -26.52 -29.81
CA ALA A 113 -14.43 -27.53 -29.10
C ALA A 113 -13.43 -26.89 -28.12
N ILE A 114 -12.78 -25.80 -28.53
CA ILE A 114 -11.88 -25.01 -27.68
C ILE A 114 -12.65 -24.43 -26.51
N VAL A 115 -13.75 -23.70 -26.76
CA VAL A 115 -14.58 -23.08 -25.71
C VAL A 115 -15.13 -24.11 -24.72
N ARG A 116 -15.66 -25.25 -25.21
CA ARG A 116 -16.14 -26.33 -24.33
C ARG A 116 -15.01 -26.93 -23.48
N SER A 117 -13.83 -27.10 -24.05
CA SER A 117 -12.67 -27.60 -23.31
C SER A 117 -12.21 -26.61 -22.25
N ALA A 118 -12.14 -25.31 -22.59
CA ALA A 118 -11.77 -24.25 -21.67
C ALA A 118 -12.72 -24.22 -20.46
N GLN A 119 -14.03 -24.20 -20.70
CA GLN A 119 -15.05 -24.26 -19.65
C GLN A 119 -14.90 -25.51 -18.77
N LYS A 120 -14.72 -26.69 -19.37
CA LYS A 120 -14.50 -27.94 -18.64
C LYS A 120 -13.27 -27.88 -17.74
N ASN A 121 -12.23 -27.20 -18.19
CA ASN A 121 -10.96 -27.08 -17.48
C ASN A 121 -10.86 -25.80 -16.62
N LYS A 122 -11.94 -25.02 -16.49
CA LYS A 122 -11.96 -23.73 -15.78
C LYS A 122 -10.94 -22.72 -16.32
N GLN A 123 -10.80 -22.69 -17.63
CA GLN A 123 -10.00 -21.72 -18.36
C GLN A 123 -10.92 -20.65 -18.95
N VAL A 124 -10.40 -19.43 -19.07
CA VAL A 124 -11.03 -18.34 -19.83
C VAL A 124 -10.59 -18.41 -21.30
N VAL A 125 -11.32 -17.73 -22.18
CA VAL A 125 -11.04 -17.71 -23.62
C VAL A 125 -10.85 -16.27 -24.07
N ARG A 126 -9.77 -15.98 -24.80
CA ARG A 126 -9.60 -14.75 -25.57
C ARG A 126 -9.99 -15.03 -27.02
N GLY A 127 -10.83 -14.18 -27.61
CA GLY A 127 -11.27 -14.32 -28.99
C GLY A 127 -10.34 -13.56 -29.95
N HIS A 128 -9.88 -14.22 -31.01
CA HIS A 128 -8.88 -13.66 -31.94
C HIS A 128 -9.14 -14.11 -33.40
N THR A 129 -9.49 -13.25 -34.36
CA THR A 129 -9.78 -11.81 -34.30
C THR A 129 -10.94 -11.48 -35.25
N LEU A 130 -11.62 -10.34 -35.04
CA LEU A 130 -12.82 -9.94 -35.78
C LEU A 130 -12.54 -9.07 -37.01
N PHE A 131 -11.49 -8.25 -36.97
CA PHE A 131 -11.15 -7.27 -38.01
C PHE A 131 -9.64 -7.29 -38.27
N TRP A 132 -9.23 -7.83 -39.43
CA TRP A 132 -7.83 -7.98 -39.80
C TRP A 132 -7.63 -7.91 -41.33
N HIS A 133 -6.39 -7.69 -41.76
CA HIS A 133 -6.01 -7.58 -43.17
C HIS A 133 -5.57 -8.91 -43.79
N SER A 134 -5.32 -9.94 -42.98
CA SER A 134 -4.80 -11.24 -43.41
C SER A 134 -5.78 -12.36 -43.08
N GLN A 135 -5.55 -13.54 -43.67
CA GLN A 135 -6.36 -14.76 -43.47
C GLN A 135 -7.87 -14.53 -43.68
N ASN A 136 -8.17 -13.66 -44.64
CA ASN A 136 -9.52 -13.42 -45.15
C ASN A 136 -9.83 -14.42 -46.26
N PRO A 137 -11.06 -14.96 -46.34
CA PRO A 137 -11.42 -15.93 -47.35
C PRO A 137 -11.45 -15.28 -48.74
N GLN A 138 -11.10 -16.06 -49.76
CA GLN A 138 -11.00 -15.58 -51.14
C GLN A 138 -12.29 -14.91 -51.64
N TRP A 139 -13.48 -15.39 -51.22
CA TRP A 139 -14.76 -14.81 -51.64
C TRP A 139 -14.97 -13.38 -51.15
N LEU A 140 -14.34 -13.02 -50.02
CA LEU A 140 -14.36 -11.67 -49.46
C LEU A 140 -13.37 -10.78 -50.23
N GLU A 141 -12.11 -11.21 -50.35
CA GLU A 141 -11.03 -10.42 -50.98
C GLU A 141 -11.23 -10.19 -52.49
N GLN A 142 -11.86 -11.15 -53.18
CA GLN A 142 -12.12 -11.08 -54.62
C GLN A 142 -13.58 -10.77 -54.95
N GLY A 143 -14.41 -10.54 -53.94
CA GLY A 143 -15.81 -10.22 -54.11
C GLY A 143 -16.01 -8.79 -54.61
N ASN A 144 -17.00 -8.59 -55.48
CA ASN A 144 -17.40 -7.26 -55.95
C ASN A 144 -18.60 -6.77 -55.12
N PHE A 145 -18.34 -6.03 -54.05
CA PHE A 145 -19.34 -5.54 -53.11
C PHE A 145 -19.48 -4.01 -53.18
N SER A 146 -20.70 -3.51 -52.99
CA SER A 146 -20.88 -2.09 -52.63
C SER A 146 -20.35 -1.83 -51.22
N LYS A 147 -20.11 -0.57 -50.86
CA LYS A 147 -19.70 -0.20 -49.49
C LYS A 147 -20.72 -0.63 -48.45
N GLU A 148 -22.01 -0.50 -48.77
CA GLU A 148 -23.12 -0.91 -47.89
C GLU A 148 -23.17 -2.42 -47.72
N GLU A 149 -22.95 -3.19 -48.79
CA GLU A 149 -22.89 -4.65 -48.73
C GLU A 149 -21.70 -5.12 -47.90
N LEU A 150 -20.50 -4.56 -48.14
CA LEU A 150 -19.29 -4.93 -47.43
C LEU A 150 -19.36 -4.58 -45.93
N ARG A 151 -19.90 -3.41 -45.60
CA ARG A 151 -20.19 -3.02 -44.21
C ARG A 151 -21.21 -3.95 -43.56
N GLY A 152 -22.23 -4.37 -44.30
CA GLY A 152 -23.23 -5.33 -43.85
C GLY A 152 -22.63 -6.70 -43.55
N ILE A 153 -21.73 -7.18 -44.40
CA ILE A 153 -20.99 -8.44 -44.22
C ILE A 153 -20.15 -8.38 -42.93
N LEU A 154 -19.40 -7.30 -42.72
CA LEU A 154 -18.59 -7.14 -41.51
C LEU A 154 -19.45 -7.10 -40.24
N LYS A 155 -20.57 -6.35 -40.28
CA LYS A 155 -21.51 -6.29 -39.16
C LYS A 155 -22.11 -7.66 -38.83
N ASP A 156 -22.57 -8.39 -39.84
CA ASP A 156 -23.15 -9.72 -39.68
C ASP A 156 -22.14 -10.70 -39.07
N HIS A 157 -20.89 -10.66 -39.53
CA HIS A 157 -19.80 -11.46 -38.98
C HIS A 157 -19.55 -11.16 -37.50
N VAL A 158 -19.35 -9.88 -37.16
CA VAL A 158 -19.10 -9.46 -35.77
C VAL A 158 -20.24 -9.89 -34.86
N GLN A 159 -21.50 -9.59 -35.23
CA GLN A 159 -22.65 -9.91 -34.39
C GLN A 159 -22.90 -11.41 -34.29
N THR A 160 -22.67 -12.17 -35.36
CA THR A 160 -22.84 -13.64 -35.35
C THR A 160 -21.79 -14.31 -34.48
N VAL A 161 -20.51 -13.95 -34.64
CA VAL A 161 -19.40 -14.56 -33.90
C VAL A 161 -19.42 -14.14 -32.43
N VAL A 162 -19.48 -12.84 -32.15
CA VAL A 162 -19.52 -12.33 -30.76
C VAL A 162 -20.79 -12.80 -30.05
N GLY A 163 -21.95 -12.68 -30.71
CA GLY A 163 -23.24 -13.09 -30.12
C GLY A 163 -23.33 -14.58 -29.80
N ARG A 164 -22.71 -15.46 -30.61
CA ARG A 164 -22.66 -16.91 -30.31
C ARG A 164 -21.90 -17.22 -29.02
N TYR A 165 -20.84 -16.46 -28.77
CA TYR A 165 -19.93 -16.67 -27.63
C TYR A 165 -20.16 -15.68 -26.49
N ALA A 166 -21.27 -14.92 -26.51
CA ALA A 166 -21.61 -13.98 -25.47
C ALA A 166 -21.55 -14.61 -24.06
N GLY A 167 -20.85 -13.95 -23.13
CA GLY A 167 -20.60 -14.41 -21.77
C GLY A 167 -19.64 -15.61 -21.65
N LYS A 168 -18.97 -16.02 -22.73
CA LYS A 168 -17.97 -17.12 -22.74
C LYS A 168 -16.56 -16.67 -23.09
N ILE A 169 -16.40 -15.43 -23.54
CA ILE A 169 -15.13 -14.80 -23.91
C ILE A 169 -14.78 -13.75 -22.86
N GLN A 170 -13.54 -13.74 -22.41
CA GLN A 170 -13.02 -12.74 -21.47
C GLN A 170 -12.69 -11.44 -22.19
N GLN A 171 -11.91 -11.55 -23.27
CA GLN A 171 -11.38 -10.42 -24.05
C GLN A 171 -11.48 -10.75 -25.54
N TRP A 172 -11.84 -9.77 -26.37
CA TRP A 172 -11.84 -9.87 -27.84
C TRP A 172 -10.75 -8.99 -28.44
N ASP A 173 -9.91 -9.57 -29.31
CA ASP A 173 -9.13 -8.82 -30.28
C ASP A 173 -10.07 -8.33 -31.38
N VAL A 174 -10.61 -7.13 -31.19
CA VAL A 174 -11.61 -6.55 -32.09
C VAL A 174 -10.96 -6.11 -33.39
N ALA A 175 -9.86 -5.35 -33.31
CA ALA A 175 -9.12 -4.87 -34.47
C ALA A 175 -7.63 -5.22 -34.35
N ASN A 176 -7.16 -6.03 -35.28
CA ASN A 176 -5.81 -6.56 -35.35
C ASN A 176 -5.01 -5.85 -36.46
N GLU A 177 -3.81 -5.37 -36.14
CA GLU A 177 -2.79 -4.91 -37.10
C GLU A 177 -3.27 -3.85 -38.10
N ILE A 178 -3.83 -2.75 -37.60
CA ILE A 178 -4.47 -1.72 -38.43
C ILE A 178 -3.52 -0.62 -38.92
N PHE A 179 -2.31 -0.54 -38.36
CA PHE A 179 -1.28 0.42 -38.76
C PHE A 179 -0.07 -0.25 -39.44
N ASN A 180 0.62 0.54 -40.26
CA ASN A 180 1.97 0.27 -40.75
C ASN A 180 3.01 0.75 -39.72
N ASP A 181 4.27 0.35 -39.89
CA ASP A 181 5.37 0.70 -38.97
C ASP A 181 5.63 2.22 -38.87
N ASP A 182 5.21 2.99 -39.89
CA ASP A 182 5.32 4.45 -39.92
C ASP A 182 4.13 5.19 -39.26
N GLY A 183 3.20 4.45 -38.64
CA GLY A 183 1.99 5.01 -38.00
C GLY A 183 0.86 5.36 -38.98
N THR A 184 1.02 5.10 -40.28
CA THR A 184 -0.07 5.27 -41.25
C THR A 184 -1.03 4.09 -41.21
N LEU A 185 -2.33 4.34 -41.41
CA LEU A 185 -3.30 3.25 -41.51
C LEU A 185 -2.95 2.32 -42.67
N ARG A 186 -3.09 1.01 -42.46
CA ARG A 186 -2.90 -0.04 -43.46
C ARG A 186 -4.05 -0.06 -44.49
N ALA A 187 -4.32 1.07 -45.12
CA ALA A 187 -5.48 1.29 -45.97
C ALA A 187 -5.37 0.64 -47.36
N THR A 188 -4.21 0.08 -47.72
CA THR A 188 -4.03 -0.60 -49.01
C THR A 188 -4.29 -2.09 -48.89
N GLU A 189 -3.77 -2.73 -47.85
CA GLU A 189 -3.85 -4.18 -47.64
C GLU A 189 -5.11 -4.57 -46.87
N ASN A 190 -5.56 -3.74 -45.93
CA ASN A 190 -6.78 -4.02 -45.17
C ASN A 190 -8.02 -3.63 -46.00
N ILE A 191 -8.72 -4.62 -46.54
CA ILE A 191 -9.93 -4.44 -47.37
C ILE A 191 -10.97 -3.54 -46.69
N TRP A 192 -11.13 -3.65 -45.37
CA TRP A 192 -12.12 -2.88 -44.64
C TRP A 192 -11.76 -1.39 -44.62
N LEU A 193 -10.50 -1.06 -44.34
CA LEU A 193 -10.03 0.33 -44.34
C LEU A 193 -9.99 0.90 -45.76
N ARG A 194 -9.56 0.11 -46.75
CA ARG A 194 -9.50 0.49 -48.16
C ARG A 194 -10.86 0.92 -48.71
N GLU A 195 -11.87 0.11 -48.48
CA GLU A 195 -13.18 0.29 -49.10
C GLU A 195 -14.14 1.14 -48.26
N LEU A 196 -14.12 0.97 -46.92
CA LEU A 196 -15.07 1.60 -46.00
C LEU A 196 -14.52 2.87 -45.32
N GLY A 197 -13.19 3.05 -45.29
CA GLY A 197 -12.54 4.17 -44.62
C GLY A 197 -12.39 3.97 -43.10
N PRO A 198 -11.69 4.88 -42.40
CA PRO A 198 -11.27 4.70 -41.01
C PRO A 198 -12.41 4.66 -39.99
N ASP A 199 -13.56 5.30 -40.28
CA ASP A 199 -14.69 5.36 -39.36
C ASP A 199 -15.28 3.96 -39.05
N ILE A 200 -15.02 2.97 -39.90
CA ILE A 200 -15.43 1.58 -39.67
C ILE A 200 -14.89 1.00 -38.35
N ILE A 201 -13.72 1.46 -37.89
CA ILE A 201 -13.09 0.97 -36.65
C ILE A 201 -14.04 1.19 -35.47
N ALA A 202 -14.59 2.40 -35.33
CA ALA A 202 -15.53 2.74 -34.26
C ALA A 202 -16.78 1.85 -34.30
N ASP A 203 -17.26 1.52 -35.49
CA ASP A 203 -18.49 0.74 -35.64
C ASP A 203 -18.31 -0.73 -35.31
N VAL A 204 -17.14 -1.31 -35.61
CA VAL A 204 -16.82 -2.70 -35.24
C VAL A 204 -16.82 -2.86 -33.72
N PHE A 205 -16.21 -1.91 -32.99
CA PHE A 205 -16.25 -1.90 -31.52
C PHE A 205 -17.68 -1.74 -30.99
N ARG A 206 -18.50 -0.85 -31.58
CA ARG A 206 -19.92 -0.72 -31.21
C ARG A 206 -20.69 -2.01 -31.44
N TRP A 207 -20.52 -2.68 -32.58
CA TRP A 207 -21.22 -3.94 -32.87
C TRP A 207 -20.77 -5.08 -31.96
N ALA A 208 -19.50 -5.13 -31.60
CA ALA A 208 -18.99 -6.09 -30.62
C ALA A 208 -19.60 -5.85 -29.23
N HIS A 209 -19.62 -4.60 -28.75
CA HIS A 209 -20.24 -4.24 -27.48
C HIS A 209 -21.76 -4.50 -27.48
N GLU A 210 -22.45 -4.20 -28.58
CA GLU A 210 -23.88 -4.50 -28.76
C GLU A 210 -24.17 -6.01 -28.67
N ALA A 211 -23.28 -6.85 -29.20
CA ALA A 211 -23.45 -8.30 -29.23
C ALA A 211 -23.11 -8.97 -27.89
N ASP A 212 -22.12 -8.45 -27.15
CA ASP A 212 -21.82 -8.85 -25.77
C ASP A 212 -21.31 -7.67 -24.93
N PRO A 213 -22.19 -6.99 -24.17
CA PRO A 213 -21.81 -5.86 -23.34
C PRO A 213 -20.86 -6.21 -22.18
N LYS A 214 -20.64 -7.50 -21.90
CA LYS A 214 -19.79 -7.97 -20.79
C LYS A 214 -18.38 -8.33 -21.23
N ALA A 215 -18.15 -8.50 -22.53
CA ALA A 215 -16.81 -8.82 -23.04
C ALA A 215 -15.96 -7.55 -23.10
N LYS A 216 -14.68 -7.69 -22.74
CA LYS A 216 -13.70 -6.60 -22.84
C LYS A 216 -13.15 -6.50 -24.27
N LEU A 217 -13.07 -5.30 -24.83
CA LEU A 217 -12.76 -5.06 -26.25
C LEU A 217 -11.38 -4.43 -26.44
N PHE A 218 -10.50 -5.12 -27.18
CA PHE A 218 -9.09 -4.77 -27.33
C PHE A 218 -8.68 -4.46 -28.77
N PHE A 219 -7.71 -3.57 -28.92
CA PHE A 219 -6.81 -3.53 -30.07
C PHE A 219 -5.64 -4.52 -29.87
N ASN A 220 -5.09 -5.08 -30.95
CA ASN A 220 -3.95 -6.00 -30.92
C ASN A 220 -3.02 -5.77 -32.12
N ASP A 221 -1.70 -5.65 -31.92
CA ASP A 221 -0.74 -5.42 -33.00
C ASP A 221 0.71 -5.86 -32.66
N PHE A 222 1.53 -6.13 -33.67
CA PHE A 222 2.98 -6.37 -33.56
C PHE A 222 3.79 -5.10 -33.90
N GLY A 223 5.09 -5.08 -33.60
CA GLY A 223 5.93 -3.92 -33.91
C GLY A 223 5.60 -2.70 -33.03
N VAL A 224 4.89 -2.93 -31.93
CA VAL A 224 4.48 -1.97 -30.91
C VAL A 224 5.04 -2.37 -29.54
N GLU A 225 6.06 -3.22 -29.52
CA GLU A 225 6.79 -3.63 -28.32
C GLU A 225 7.66 -2.49 -27.75
N ASP A 226 7.82 -1.38 -28.49
CA ASP A 226 8.58 -0.19 -28.08
C ASP A 226 7.83 1.12 -28.43
N ILE A 227 8.33 2.24 -27.91
CA ILE A 227 7.83 3.60 -28.20
C ILE A 227 8.27 3.98 -29.62
N ASN A 228 7.31 4.07 -30.54
CA ASN A 228 7.55 4.35 -31.95
C ASN A 228 6.31 4.95 -32.64
N ALA A 229 6.44 5.31 -33.92
CA ALA A 229 5.36 5.95 -34.69
C ALA A 229 4.05 5.12 -34.74
N LYS A 230 4.16 3.79 -34.71
CA LYS A 230 3.02 2.87 -34.74
C LYS A 230 2.30 2.82 -33.37
N SER A 231 3.04 2.73 -32.26
CA SER A 231 2.44 2.79 -30.92
C SER A 231 1.87 4.18 -30.61
N ASP A 232 2.50 5.26 -31.11
CA ASP A 232 1.99 6.63 -31.01
C ASP A 232 0.64 6.80 -31.74
N ALA A 233 0.49 6.21 -32.93
CA ALA A 233 -0.75 6.29 -33.69
C ALA A 233 -1.95 5.67 -32.95
N TYR A 234 -1.72 4.63 -32.14
CA TYR A 234 -2.74 4.05 -31.26
C TYR A 234 -3.08 4.97 -30.08
N LEU A 235 -2.10 5.60 -29.44
CA LEU A 235 -2.32 6.58 -28.38
C LEU A 235 -3.09 7.82 -28.86
N GLU A 236 -3.01 8.17 -30.14
CA GLU A 236 -3.84 9.21 -30.73
C GLU A 236 -5.25 8.73 -31.12
N LEU A 237 -5.41 7.46 -31.51
CA LEU A 237 -6.68 6.90 -31.96
C LEU A 237 -7.63 6.60 -30.80
N ILE A 238 -7.14 5.96 -29.74
CA ILE A 238 -7.99 5.41 -28.68
C ILE A 238 -8.76 6.51 -27.92
N PRO A 239 -8.13 7.61 -27.47
CA PRO A 239 -8.86 8.71 -26.82
C PRO A 239 -9.93 9.33 -27.72
N ARG A 240 -9.70 9.40 -29.05
CA ARG A 240 -10.70 9.89 -30.01
C ARG A 240 -11.91 8.96 -30.11
N LEU A 241 -11.73 7.66 -29.94
CA LEU A 241 -12.82 6.68 -29.93
C LEU A 241 -13.59 6.74 -28.61
N GLN A 242 -12.89 6.80 -27.46
CA GLN A 242 -13.51 6.93 -26.15
C GLN A 242 -14.33 8.23 -26.04
N ALA A 243 -13.82 9.36 -26.57
CA ALA A 243 -14.56 10.62 -26.63
C ALA A 243 -15.85 10.56 -27.48
N GLN A 244 -15.97 9.58 -28.38
CA GLN A 244 -17.18 9.30 -29.15
C GLN A 244 -18.13 8.30 -28.47
N GLY A 245 -17.86 7.92 -27.22
CA GLY A 245 -18.60 6.90 -26.49
C GLY A 245 -18.40 5.49 -27.04
N VAL A 246 -17.29 5.22 -27.73
CA VAL A 246 -16.93 3.86 -28.16
C VAL A 246 -16.27 3.14 -26.98
N GLN A 247 -16.79 1.97 -26.61
CA GLN A 247 -16.19 1.13 -25.58
C GLN A 247 -14.86 0.56 -26.10
N VAL A 248 -13.75 1.02 -25.56
CA VAL A 248 -12.41 0.45 -25.77
C VAL A 248 -11.87 0.15 -24.38
N ASP A 249 -11.72 -1.14 -24.06
CA ASP A 249 -11.32 -1.58 -22.72
C ASP A 249 -9.82 -1.82 -22.60
N GLY A 250 -9.11 -2.07 -23.71
CA GLY A 250 -7.71 -2.45 -23.63
C GLY A 250 -6.89 -2.37 -24.91
N PHE A 251 -5.57 -2.49 -24.74
CA PHE A 251 -4.57 -2.56 -25.82
C PHE A 251 -3.61 -3.73 -25.59
N ALA A 252 -3.38 -4.55 -26.61
CA ALA A 252 -2.52 -5.72 -26.56
C ALA A 252 -1.35 -5.63 -27.54
N ILE A 253 -0.18 -6.10 -27.09
CA ILE A 253 1.04 -6.18 -27.87
C ILE A 253 1.27 -7.65 -28.26
N GLN A 254 1.52 -7.91 -29.55
CA GLN A 254 1.99 -9.21 -30.03
C GLN A 254 3.52 -9.31 -29.85
N GLY A 255 4.04 -10.38 -29.25
CA GLY A 255 5.45 -10.49 -28.86
C GLY A 255 6.31 -11.42 -29.72
N HIS A 256 6.38 -11.25 -31.04
CA HIS A 256 7.16 -12.11 -31.95
C HIS A 256 8.66 -11.75 -32.01
N LEU A 257 9.38 -11.97 -30.90
CA LEU A 257 10.77 -11.56 -30.72
C LEU A 257 11.77 -12.48 -31.42
N SER A 258 13.00 -12.00 -31.64
CA SER A 258 14.13 -12.80 -32.15
C SER A 258 15.40 -12.44 -31.42
N THR A 259 16.22 -13.44 -31.07
CA THR A 259 17.52 -13.22 -30.41
C THR A 259 18.56 -12.56 -31.32
N ARG A 260 18.28 -12.44 -32.63
CA ARG A 260 19.09 -11.64 -33.57
C ARG A 260 18.99 -10.14 -33.30
N TYR A 261 17.86 -9.69 -32.78
CA TYR A 261 17.58 -8.30 -32.47
C TYR A 261 17.63 -8.13 -30.96
N GLY A 262 18.10 -6.97 -30.50
CA GLY A 262 18.08 -6.68 -29.07
C GLY A 262 16.65 -6.73 -28.52
N PHE A 263 16.50 -7.05 -27.24
CA PHE A 263 15.21 -6.99 -26.55
C PHE A 263 14.66 -5.55 -26.59
N PRO A 264 13.36 -5.34 -26.86
CA PRO A 264 12.74 -4.02 -26.87
C PRO A 264 12.70 -3.43 -25.45
N SER A 265 13.70 -2.62 -25.10
CA SER A 265 13.86 -2.10 -23.73
C SER A 265 12.73 -1.18 -23.29
N GLY A 266 12.00 -0.55 -24.23
CA GLY A 266 10.85 0.28 -23.92
C GLY A 266 9.54 -0.48 -23.68
N LEU A 267 9.52 -1.82 -23.67
CA LEU A 267 8.28 -2.62 -23.56
C LEU A 267 7.42 -2.27 -22.34
N GLN A 268 8.01 -2.22 -21.14
CA GLN A 268 7.26 -1.84 -19.93
C GLN A 268 6.74 -0.41 -20.02
N ALA A 269 7.59 0.54 -20.44
CA ALA A 269 7.22 1.94 -20.60
C ALA A 269 6.10 2.10 -21.64
N ASN A 270 6.12 1.32 -22.71
CA ASN A 270 5.09 1.38 -23.74
C ASN A 270 3.76 0.80 -23.26
N LEU A 271 3.78 -0.32 -22.52
CA LEU A 271 2.59 -0.84 -21.83
C LEU A 271 2.02 0.19 -20.84
N GLN A 272 2.87 0.85 -20.04
CA GLN A 272 2.45 1.88 -19.09
C GLN A 272 1.72 3.05 -19.77
N ARG A 273 2.14 3.48 -20.97
CA ARG A 273 1.46 4.57 -21.69
C ARG A 273 0.00 4.25 -22.05
N PHE A 274 -0.33 2.98 -22.26
CA PHE A 274 -1.70 2.54 -22.51
C PHE A 274 -2.48 2.36 -21.20
N ASP A 275 -1.83 1.84 -20.15
CA ASP A 275 -2.35 1.75 -18.78
C ASP A 275 -2.76 3.14 -18.25
N ASP A 276 -1.93 4.17 -18.46
CA ASP A 276 -2.20 5.57 -18.09
C ASP A 276 -3.43 6.18 -18.80
N LEU A 277 -3.94 5.57 -19.89
CA LEU A 277 -5.20 5.95 -20.53
C LEU A 277 -6.44 5.28 -19.87
N GLY A 278 -6.23 4.52 -18.80
CA GLY A 278 -7.25 3.70 -18.14
C GLY A 278 -7.62 2.45 -18.96
N LEU A 279 -6.68 1.92 -19.76
CA LEU A 279 -6.88 0.72 -20.57
C LEU A 279 -6.24 -0.49 -19.88
N GLU A 280 -6.92 -1.63 -19.93
CA GLU A 280 -6.27 -2.91 -19.63
C GLU A 280 -5.19 -3.21 -20.68
N THR A 281 -4.04 -3.73 -20.26
CA THR A 281 -2.97 -4.13 -21.18
C THR A 281 -2.74 -5.65 -21.18
N ALA A 282 -2.12 -6.14 -22.24
CA ALA A 282 -1.79 -7.56 -22.37
C ALA A 282 -0.58 -7.77 -23.29
N ILE A 283 0.27 -8.75 -22.95
CA ILE A 283 1.19 -9.33 -23.92
C ILE A 283 0.52 -10.58 -24.50
N THR A 284 0.32 -10.55 -25.80
CA THR A 284 -0.26 -11.65 -26.57
C THR A 284 0.78 -12.17 -27.55
N GLU A 285 0.53 -13.34 -28.11
CA GLU A 285 1.33 -13.90 -29.21
C GLU A 285 2.85 -13.93 -28.96
N ILE A 286 3.31 -14.19 -27.72
CA ILE A 286 4.75 -14.18 -27.43
C ILE A 286 5.46 -15.48 -27.81
N ASP A 287 6.45 -15.36 -28.69
CA ASP A 287 7.44 -16.36 -29.04
C ASP A 287 8.83 -15.70 -29.23
N VAL A 288 9.90 -16.44 -28.93
CA VAL A 288 11.27 -15.90 -28.98
C VAL A 288 12.13 -16.83 -29.83
N ARG A 289 12.19 -16.54 -31.14
CA ARG A 289 12.94 -17.36 -32.10
C ARG A 289 14.45 -17.10 -32.05
N MET A 290 15.22 -18.11 -32.42
CA MET A 290 16.68 -18.05 -32.48
C MET A 290 17.24 -18.69 -33.75
N ASP A 291 18.48 -18.36 -34.08
CA ASP A 291 19.22 -18.99 -35.18
C ASP A 291 19.53 -20.45 -34.90
N ILE A 292 19.07 -21.35 -35.78
CA ILE A 292 19.32 -22.79 -35.68
C ILE A 292 19.95 -23.26 -36.99
N ALA A 293 21.23 -23.66 -36.91
CA ALA A 293 21.87 -24.29 -38.04
C ALA A 293 21.17 -25.63 -38.37
N ALA A 294 21.07 -25.96 -39.66
CA ALA A 294 20.36 -27.14 -40.09
C ALA A 294 20.93 -28.42 -39.43
N GLY A 295 20.10 -29.14 -38.67
CA GLY A 295 20.46 -30.39 -37.99
C GLY A 295 21.25 -30.22 -36.69
N THR A 296 21.24 -29.03 -36.08
CA THR A 296 21.86 -28.78 -34.77
C THR A 296 20.83 -28.44 -33.71
N GLU A 297 21.09 -28.86 -32.47
CA GLU A 297 20.34 -28.44 -31.28
C GLU A 297 20.77 -27.02 -30.84
N PRO A 298 19.90 -26.26 -30.16
CA PRO A 298 20.27 -24.96 -29.59
C PRO A 298 21.38 -25.10 -28.54
N THR A 299 22.29 -24.13 -28.49
CA THR A 299 23.31 -24.09 -27.44
C THR A 299 22.69 -23.67 -26.10
N ALA A 300 23.37 -23.98 -24.99
CA ALA A 300 22.95 -23.54 -23.66
C ALA A 300 22.82 -21.99 -23.59
N GLU A 301 23.74 -21.26 -24.23
CA GLU A 301 23.73 -19.81 -24.30
C GLU A 301 22.49 -19.27 -25.05
N GLN A 302 22.10 -19.93 -26.14
CA GLN A 302 20.89 -19.56 -26.88
C GLN A 302 19.61 -19.80 -26.06
N LEU A 303 19.54 -20.93 -25.35
CA LEU A 303 18.42 -21.25 -24.46
C LEU A 303 18.35 -20.31 -23.24
N GLU A 304 19.50 -19.89 -22.70
CA GLU A 304 19.57 -18.89 -21.64
C GLU A 304 19.14 -17.52 -22.14
N GLN A 305 19.57 -17.10 -23.32
CA GLN A 305 19.15 -15.83 -23.94
C GLN A 305 17.65 -15.82 -24.24
N GLN A 306 17.09 -16.95 -24.69
CA GLN A 306 15.66 -17.09 -24.87
C GLN A 306 14.90 -16.97 -23.54
N ALA A 307 15.41 -17.62 -22.49
CA ALA A 307 14.82 -17.55 -21.16
C ALA A 307 14.83 -16.12 -20.61
N ASP A 308 15.90 -15.35 -20.86
CA ASP A 308 15.99 -13.93 -20.52
C ASP A 308 14.87 -13.12 -21.19
N TYR A 309 14.60 -13.33 -22.48
CA TYR A 309 13.59 -12.55 -23.20
C TYR A 309 12.17 -12.86 -22.69
N TYR A 310 11.86 -14.14 -22.46
CA TYR A 310 10.59 -14.54 -21.85
C TYR A 310 10.43 -13.99 -20.44
N GLN A 311 11.50 -14.04 -19.63
CA GLN A 311 11.49 -13.48 -18.28
C GLN A 311 11.23 -11.97 -18.32
N ARG A 312 11.99 -11.22 -19.12
CA ARG A 312 11.89 -9.76 -19.22
C ARG A 312 10.56 -9.29 -19.78
N ALA A 313 10.00 -10.00 -20.76
CA ALA A 313 8.67 -9.70 -21.26
C ALA A 313 7.58 -9.95 -20.20
N LEU A 314 7.68 -11.07 -19.46
CA LEU A 314 6.73 -11.35 -18.39
C LEU A 314 6.89 -10.36 -17.22
N GLU A 315 8.12 -10.00 -16.86
CA GLU A 315 8.41 -8.96 -15.87
C GLU A 315 7.83 -7.61 -16.31
N ALA A 316 8.04 -7.20 -17.57
CA ALA A 316 7.46 -5.96 -18.10
C ALA A 316 5.93 -5.92 -17.99
N CYS A 317 5.24 -7.03 -18.29
CA CYS A 317 3.79 -7.11 -18.09
C CYS A 317 3.42 -7.14 -16.60
N LEU A 318 4.06 -7.98 -15.78
CA LEU A 318 3.79 -8.02 -14.34
C LEU A 318 4.14 -6.70 -13.63
N SER A 319 4.92 -5.84 -14.26
CA SER A 319 5.27 -4.49 -13.81
C SER A 319 4.41 -3.40 -14.47
N VAL A 320 3.19 -3.70 -14.89
CA VAL A 320 2.17 -2.72 -15.26
C VAL A 320 0.84 -3.11 -14.59
N ALA A 321 0.20 -2.15 -13.91
CA ALA A 321 -0.97 -2.37 -13.04
C ALA A 321 -2.06 -3.20 -13.73
N ASP A 322 -2.55 -2.73 -14.88
CA ASP A 322 -3.61 -3.39 -15.63
C ASP A 322 -3.12 -4.31 -16.75
N CYS A 323 -1.84 -4.72 -16.75
CA CYS A 323 -1.41 -5.86 -17.57
C CYS A 323 -1.89 -7.17 -16.94
N ASN A 324 -2.98 -7.72 -17.46
CA ASN A 324 -3.73 -8.78 -16.78
C ASN A 324 -3.66 -10.15 -17.49
N SER A 325 -3.03 -10.23 -18.66
CA SER A 325 -2.82 -11.49 -19.36
C SER A 325 -1.51 -11.56 -20.15
N PHE A 326 -0.96 -12.77 -20.23
CA PHE A 326 0.28 -13.08 -20.96
C PHE A 326 0.10 -14.40 -21.71
N THR A 327 0.07 -14.36 -23.04
CA THR A 327 -0.28 -15.52 -23.88
C THR A 327 0.87 -15.95 -24.78
N ILE A 328 1.38 -17.16 -24.55
CA ILE A 328 2.46 -17.77 -25.35
C ILE A 328 1.89 -18.27 -26.69
N TRP A 329 2.50 -17.90 -27.83
CA TRP A 329 2.04 -18.31 -29.17
C TRP A 329 2.47 -19.73 -29.55
N GLY A 330 1.84 -20.70 -28.89
CA GLY A 330 2.21 -22.11 -28.96
C GLY A 330 3.22 -22.46 -27.87
N PHE A 331 2.87 -23.37 -26.96
CA PHE A 331 3.73 -23.70 -25.82
C PHE A 331 4.76 -24.81 -26.09
N THR A 332 4.77 -25.40 -27.30
CA THR A 332 5.68 -26.50 -27.70
C THR A 332 6.15 -26.33 -29.13
N ASP A 333 7.44 -26.58 -29.37
CA ASP A 333 8.06 -26.41 -30.70
C ASP A 333 7.53 -27.42 -31.73
N LYS A 334 6.92 -28.51 -31.25
CA LYS A 334 6.26 -29.52 -32.08
C LYS A 334 5.26 -28.94 -33.08
N TYR A 335 4.59 -27.85 -32.69
CA TYR A 335 3.53 -27.20 -33.46
C TYR A 335 3.84 -25.72 -33.72
N SER A 336 5.11 -25.31 -33.61
CA SER A 336 5.50 -23.91 -33.84
C SER A 336 5.49 -23.56 -35.32
N TRP A 337 4.95 -22.37 -35.61
CA TRP A 337 4.91 -21.78 -36.95
C TRP A 337 6.28 -21.25 -37.42
N VAL A 338 7.18 -20.91 -36.48
CA VAL A 338 8.43 -20.17 -36.73
C VAL A 338 9.31 -20.83 -37.79
N PRO A 339 9.62 -22.15 -37.75
CA PRO A 339 10.51 -22.76 -38.73
C PRO A 339 9.93 -22.78 -40.17
N VAL A 340 8.61 -22.62 -40.30
CA VAL A 340 7.94 -22.56 -41.61
C VAL A 340 8.09 -21.19 -42.25
N PHE A 341 7.99 -20.11 -41.45
CA PHE A 341 8.02 -18.73 -41.94
C PHE A 341 9.43 -18.13 -41.95
N PHE A 342 10.29 -18.52 -41.01
CA PHE A 342 11.66 -18.00 -40.87
C PHE A 342 12.68 -19.10 -41.12
N ALA A 343 13.13 -19.20 -42.38
CA ALA A 343 14.13 -20.18 -42.76
C ALA A 343 15.43 -20.02 -41.97
N GLY A 344 15.85 -21.08 -41.26
CA GLY A 344 17.05 -21.08 -40.42
C GLY A 344 16.84 -20.57 -38.99
N GLU A 345 15.61 -20.29 -38.60
CA GLU A 345 15.24 -19.92 -37.22
C GLU A 345 14.25 -20.95 -36.64
N GLY A 346 14.25 -21.13 -35.32
CA GLY A 346 13.40 -22.12 -34.66
C GLY A 346 13.45 -22.04 -33.13
N GLU A 347 13.06 -23.15 -32.49
CA GLU A 347 13.12 -23.36 -31.04
C GLU A 347 12.39 -22.31 -30.20
N ALA A 348 11.38 -21.64 -30.77
CA ALA A 348 10.85 -20.38 -30.27
C ALA A 348 10.00 -20.45 -28.99
N THR A 349 9.54 -21.65 -28.60
CA THR A 349 8.56 -21.83 -27.52
C THR A 349 9.21 -22.28 -26.21
N VAL A 350 8.39 -22.52 -25.17
CA VAL A 350 8.88 -22.86 -23.82
C VAL A 350 9.03 -24.36 -23.56
N MET A 351 8.64 -25.22 -24.50
CA MET A 351 8.81 -26.67 -24.40
C MET A 351 9.29 -27.28 -25.71
N GLU A 352 10.16 -28.27 -25.58
CA GLU A 352 10.62 -29.10 -26.69
C GLU A 352 9.47 -29.87 -27.37
N GLU A 353 9.78 -30.53 -28.49
CA GLU A 353 8.80 -31.36 -29.23
C GLU A 353 8.20 -32.50 -28.39
N ASP A 354 8.92 -32.99 -27.38
CA ASP A 354 8.50 -34.08 -26.49
C ASP A 354 7.84 -33.60 -25.18
N PHE A 355 7.51 -32.30 -25.10
CA PHE A 355 6.98 -31.60 -23.93
C PHE A 355 7.98 -31.46 -22.76
N THR A 356 9.27 -31.68 -23.00
CA THR A 356 10.31 -31.32 -22.03
C THR A 356 10.35 -29.80 -21.87
N ARG A 357 10.38 -29.34 -20.62
CA ARG A 357 10.37 -27.93 -20.26
C ARG A 357 11.75 -27.32 -20.51
N LYS A 358 11.81 -26.23 -21.27
CA LYS A 358 13.04 -25.46 -21.53
C LYS A 358 13.40 -24.53 -20.36
N PRO A 359 14.62 -23.97 -20.32
CA PRO A 359 14.96 -22.90 -19.38
C PRO A 359 13.93 -21.76 -19.35
N ALA A 360 13.38 -21.37 -20.51
CA ALA A 360 12.32 -20.36 -20.62
C ALA A 360 11.04 -20.71 -19.83
N TYR A 361 10.62 -21.98 -19.80
CA TYR A 361 9.49 -22.41 -18.97
C TYR A 361 9.76 -22.15 -17.48
N PHE A 362 10.96 -22.49 -17.02
CA PHE A 362 11.33 -22.32 -15.62
C PHE A 362 11.47 -20.84 -15.28
N ALA A 363 12.03 -20.04 -16.18
CA ALA A 363 12.09 -18.59 -16.04
C ALA A 363 10.68 -18.00 -15.85
N LEU A 364 9.73 -18.29 -16.75
CA LEU A 364 8.34 -17.85 -16.60
C LEU A 364 7.73 -18.33 -15.28
N ARG A 365 7.90 -19.60 -14.92
CA ARG A 365 7.30 -20.15 -13.69
C ARG A 365 7.86 -19.49 -12.43
N GLU A 366 9.17 -19.28 -12.37
CA GLU A 366 9.78 -18.64 -11.20
C GLU A 366 9.43 -17.15 -11.17
N THR A 367 9.36 -16.46 -12.30
CA THR A 367 8.86 -15.08 -12.39
C THR A 367 7.41 -14.96 -11.92
N LEU A 368 6.51 -15.86 -12.34
CA LEU A 368 5.12 -15.87 -11.86
C LEU A 368 5.00 -16.12 -10.35
N LYS A 369 5.91 -16.90 -9.76
CA LYS A 369 5.96 -17.17 -8.31
C LYS A 369 6.57 -16.04 -7.50
N ARG A 370 7.39 -15.20 -8.13
CA ARG A 370 7.94 -14.03 -7.46
C ARG A 370 6.77 -13.09 -7.16
N PRO A 371 6.72 -12.49 -5.97
CA PRO A 371 5.97 -11.27 -5.80
C PRO A 371 6.67 -10.24 -6.68
N VAL A 372 6.23 -10.11 -7.93
CA VAL A 372 6.55 -8.98 -8.77
C VAL A 372 5.56 -7.90 -8.34
N PRO A 373 6.01 -6.80 -7.73
CA PRO A 373 5.13 -5.68 -7.48
C PRO A 373 4.64 -5.19 -8.85
N LYS A 374 3.34 -5.32 -9.11
CA LYS A 374 2.70 -4.46 -10.08
C LYS A 374 2.87 -3.04 -9.54
N PRO A 375 3.47 -2.10 -10.28
CA PRO A 375 3.47 -0.71 -9.86
C PRO A 375 2.02 -0.29 -9.79
N ASP A 376 1.56 0.11 -8.61
CA ASP A 376 0.49 1.09 -8.57
C ASP A 376 1.13 2.37 -9.12
N ASP A 377 0.74 2.76 -10.33
CA ASP A 377 0.63 4.14 -10.82
C ASP A 377 1.79 5.08 -10.38
N GLY A 378 3.06 4.74 -10.67
CA GLY A 378 4.17 5.49 -10.06
C GLY A 378 5.62 5.38 -10.58
N GLY A 379 5.94 4.86 -11.78
CA GLY A 379 7.26 5.04 -12.45
C GLY A 379 8.47 4.21 -11.94
N PRO A 380 9.57 4.05 -12.71
CA PRO A 380 10.56 2.97 -12.52
C PRO A 380 11.61 3.25 -11.42
N SER A 381 11.83 2.29 -10.50
CA SER A 381 12.95 2.32 -9.54
C SER A 381 14.21 1.65 -10.11
N GLN A 382 15.25 2.47 -10.11
CA GLN A 382 16.66 2.20 -10.39
C GLN A 382 17.28 1.09 -9.50
N PRO A 383 18.41 0.47 -9.89
CA PRO A 383 19.11 -0.50 -9.05
C PRO A 383 19.58 0.15 -7.73
N THR A 384 19.30 -0.52 -6.60
CA THR A 384 19.69 -0.09 -5.26
C THR A 384 21.22 0.07 -5.11
N PRO A 385 21.72 1.16 -4.52
CA PRO A 385 23.14 1.33 -4.23
C PRO A 385 23.61 0.43 -3.08
N ASP A 386 24.91 0.13 -3.08
CA ASP A 386 25.66 -0.37 -1.93
C ASP A 386 25.32 0.45 -0.68
N PRO A 387 24.98 -0.14 0.48
CA PRO A 387 24.66 0.59 1.71
C PRO A 387 25.78 1.50 2.23
N ALA A 388 27.01 1.43 1.68
CA ALA A 388 28.10 2.37 1.95
C ALA A 388 28.17 3.56 0.97
N PHE A 389 27.40 3.56 -0.12
CA PHE A 389 27.40 4.63 -1.13
C PHE A 389 26.48 5.78 -0.72
N ILE A 390 27.03 7.00 -0.62
CA ILE A 390 26.25 8.22 -0.37
C ILE A 390 25.74 8.76 -1.72
N PRO A 391 24.41 8.82 -1.95
CA PRO A 391 23.84 9.33 -3.19
C PRO A 391 24.20 10.79 -3.49
N GLY A 392 23.99 11.21 -4.74
CA GLY A 392 24.27 12.58 -5.21
C GLY A 392 23.40 13.66 -4.57
N GLY A 393 22.24 13.31 -3.99
CA GLY A 393 21.44 14.25 -3.21
C GLY A 393 20.29 14.94 -3.95
N ALA A 394 19.95 14.52 -5.16
CA ALA A 394 18.79 15.03 -5.89
C ALA A 394 17.46 14.64 -5.21
N ALA A 395 16.47 15.53 -5.23
CA ALA A 395 15.11 15.22 -4.80
C ALA A 395 14.37 14.49 -5.93
N ASN A 396 14.11 13.19 -5.76
CA ASN A 396 13.39 12.34 -6.71
C ASN A 396 13.94 12.40 -8.16
N PRO A 397 15.22 12.06 -8.38
CA PRO A 397 15.83 12.18 -9.70
C PRO A 397 15.18 11.22 -10.71
N THR A 398 14.92 11.74 -11.91
CA THR A 398 14.43 10.95 -13.06
C THR A 398 15.53 10.77 -14.10
N ALA A 399 15.43 9.78 -14.98
CA ALA A 399 16.42 9.59 -16.06
C ALA A 399 16.41 10.71 -17.11
N THR A 400 15.36 11.54 -17.14
CA THR A 400 15.15 12.57 -18.15
C THR A 400 15.97 13.83 -17.87
N PRO A 401 16.79 14.33 -18.82
CA PRO A 401 17.49 15.59 -18.66
C PRO A 401 16.55 16.79 -18.56
N ILE A 402 16.69 17.58 -17.50
CA ILE A 402 15.90 18.79 -17.29
C ILE A 402 16.54 20.02 -17.93
N ALA A 403 15.73 20.99 -18.35
CA ALA A 403 16.20 22.24 -18.94
C ALA A 403 15.54 23.50 -18.33
N ALA A 404 14.89 23.35 -17.17
CA ALA A 404 14.13 24.41 -16.51
C ALA A 404 14.71 24.82 -15.13
N SER A 405 14.55 26.08 -14.75
CA SER A 405 14.95 26.65 -13.45
C SER A 405 13.80 26.61 -12.41
N ARG A 406 14.12 26.70 -11.11
CA ARG A 406 13.14 26.69 -9.99
C ARG A 406 12.32 27.97 -9.84
N GLY A 407 12.81 29.10 -10.34
CA GLY A 407 12.13 30.40 -10.19
C GLY A 407 10.99 30.63 -11.21
N THR A 408 10.02 31.46 -10.83
CA THR A 408 8.93 31.92 -11.72
C THR A 408 9.22 33.31 -12.27
N GLY A 409 8.61 33.66 -13.41
CA GLY A 409 8.82 34.96 -14.07
C GLY A 409 10.16 35.05 -14.80
N ASN A 410 10.80 36.23 -14.79
CA ASN A 410 12.11 36.46 -15.41
C ASN A 410 13.25 35.84 -14.57
N SER A 411 13.19 34.52 -14.36
CA SER A 411 14.20 33.76 -13.63
C SER A 411 14.98 32.83 -14.56
N VAL A 412 16.26 32.58 -14.27
CA VAL A 412 17.08 31.58 -14.98
C VAL A 412 18.00 30.85 -14.02
N ALA A 413 18.48 29.68 -14.43
CA ALA A 413 19.58 28.98 -13.80
C ALA A 413 20.86 29.08 -14.65
N LEU A 414 21.94 29.60 -14.07
CA LEU A 414 23.25 29.64 -14.70
C LEU A 414 24.01 28.35 -14.42
N THR A 415 24.49 27.69 -15.48
CA THR A 415 25.26 26.44 -15.40
C THR A 415 26.57 26.57 -16.16
N PHE A 416 27.64 26.00 -15.58
CA PHE A 416 28.98 26.08 -16.13
C PHE A 416 29.63 24.70 -16.24
N ASP A 417 30.10 24.33 -17.44
CA ASP A 417 30.70 23.02 -17.72
C ASP A 417 32.22 23.07 -17.87
N ASP A 418 32.83 21.88 -17.88
CA ASP A 418 34.24 21.59 -18.11
C ASP A 418 35.23 22.14 -17.05
N GLY A 419 34.74 22.78 -15.99
CA GLY A 419 35.58 23.26 -14.88
C GLY A 419 36.04 22.15 -13.93
N PRO A 420 36.83 22.47 -12.89
CA PRO A 420 37.41 23.79 -12.61
C PRO A 420 38.76 24.02 -13.33
N GLU A 421 38.96 25.22 -13.89
CA GLU A 421 40.22 25.64 -14.54
C GLU A 421 40.73 26.97 -13.96
N PRO A 422 41.99 27.06 -13.47
CA PRO A 422 42.55 28.30 -12.95
C PRO A 422 42.62 29.41 -14.00
N GLY A 423 41.98 30.55 -13.72
CA GLY A 423 41.86 31.67 -14.67
C GLY A 423 40.39 31.99 -14.92
N GLU A 424 39.77 31.27 -15.83
CA GLU A 424 38.39 31.49 -16.28
C GLU A 424 37.36 31.11 -15.20
N THR A 425 37.53 29.95 -14.54
CA THR A 425 36.65 29.58 -13.41
C THR A 425 36.79 30.59 -12.28
N THR A 426 38.01 31.04 -11.98
CA THR A 426 38.27 32.09 -10.96
C THR A 426 37.55 33.40 -11.31
N ALA A 427 37.65 33.85 -12.56
CA ALA A 427 37.05 35.10 -13.00
C ALA A 427 35.51 35.08 -12.94
N VAL A 428 34.88 33.93 -13.27
CA VAL A 428 33.43 33.76 -13.12
C VAL A 428 33.02 33.77 -11.66
N LEU A 429 33.72 33.06 -10.77
CA LEU A 429 33.42 33.06 -9.33
C LEU A 429 33.56 34.46 -8.72
N ASP A 430 34.61 35.21 -9.06
CA ASP A 430 34.80 36.59 -8.62
C ASP A 430 33.62 37.48 -9.04
N PHE A 431 33.15 37.34 -10.28
CA PHE A 431 32.01 38.08 -10.80
C PHE A 431 30.69 37.69 -10.13
N LEU A 432 30.40 36.40 -9.99
CA LEU A 432 29.15 35.93 -9.35
C LEU A 432 29.06 36.37 -7.89
N LYS A 433 30.19 36.31 -7.16
CA LYS A 433 30.30 36.81 -5.79
C LYS A 433 30.03 38.31 -5.69
N ASP A 434 30.60 39.14 -6.58
CA ASP A 434 30.32 40.59 -6.64
C ASP A 434 28.84 40.89 -6.88
N LYS A 435 28.12 40.00 -7.57
CA LYS A 435 26.69 40.12 -7.85
C LYS A 435 25.77 39.41 -6.85
N GLY A 436 26.30 38.66 -5.90
CA GLY A 436 25.50 37.86 -4.96
C GLY A 436 24.67 36.78 -5.66
N ILE A 437 25.20 36.17 -6.72
CA ILE A 437 24.53 35.14 -7.51
C ILE A 437 25.16 33.77 -7.22
N THR A 438 24.32 32.76 -6.96
CA THR A 438 24.75 31.36 -6.95
C THR A 438 24.41 30.68 -8.29
N ALA A 439 25.12 29.59 -8.60
CA ALA A 439 25.10 28.92 -9.91
C ALA A 439 25.45 27.44 -9.75
N THR A 440 25.30 26.65 -10.82
CA THR A 440 25.67 25.23 -10.83
C THR A 440 26.92 25.00 -11.69
N PHE A 441 27.92 24.30 -11.15
CA PHE A 441 29.16 23.96 -11.87
C PHE A 441 29.26 22.45 -12.09
N CYS A 442 29.21 22.00 -13.34
CA CYS A 442 29.45 20.60 -13.73
C CYS A 442 30.96 20.39 -13.92
N VAL A 443 31.54 19.61 -13.00
CA VAL A 443 33.00 19.51 -12.84
C VAL A 443 33.55 18.15 -13.26
N ILE A 444 34.73 18.17 -13.88
CA ILE A 444 35.44 16.99 -14.38
C ILE A 444 36.53 16.57 -13.38
N GLY A 445 36.57 15.30 -13.01
CA GLY A 445 37.50 14.75 -12.01
C GLY A 445 38.98 15.06 -12.30
N ALA A 446 39.41 14.90 -13.56
CA ALA A 446 40.77 15.22 -13.98
C ALA A 446 41.14 16.70 -13.77
N ASN A 447 40.18 17.62 -13.92
CA ASN A 447 40.38 19.06 -13.71
C ASN A 447 40.42 19.41 -12.22
N ILE A 448 39.62 18.73 -11.39
CA ILE A 448 39.69 18.86 -9.93
C ILE A 448 41.07 18.44 -9.40
N GLN A 449 41.65 17.39 -9.98
CA GLN A 449 42.96 16.86 -9.60
C GLN A 449 44.15 17.66 -10.17
N ALA A 450 43.92 18.55 -11.13
CA ALA A 450 44.96 19.42 -11.67
C ALA A 450 45.36 20.51 -10.64
N PRO A 451 46.57 21.10 -10.75
CA PRO A 451 47.03 22.12 -9.80
C PRO A 451 46.05 23.30 -9.69
N GLY A 452 45.53 23.56 -8.48
CA GLY A 452 44.56 24.63 -8.22
C GLY A 452 43.08 24.24 -8.36
N GLY A 453 42.77 23.05 -8.89
CA GLY A 453 41.40 22.59 -9.11
C GLY A 453 40.65 22.31 -7.81
N ALA A 454 41.29 21.61 -6.85
CA ALA A 454 40.69 21.30 -5.56
C ALA A 454 40.37 22.57 -4.75
N GLU A 455 41.23 23.59 -4.80
CA GLU A 455 40.98 24.90 -4.16
C GLU A 455 39.76 25.61 -4.76
N LEU A 456 39.53 25.47 -6.06
CA LEU A 456 38.35 26.04 -6.73
C LEU A 456 37.06 25.31 -6.36
N VAL A 457 37.08 23.97 -6.22
CA VAL A 457 35.91 23.21 -5.72
C VAL A 457 35.54 23.64 -4.30
N LYS A 458 36.52 23.76 -3.39
CA LYS A 458 36.27 24.27 -2.03
C LYS A 458 35.64 25.66 -2.06
N ARG A 459 36.19 26.55 -2.89
CA ARG A 459 35.66 27.90 -3.06
C ARG A 459 34.21 27.90 -3.58
N MET A 460 33.88 27.05 -4.56
CA MET A 460 32.50 26.92 -5.06
C MET A 460 31.52 26.57 -3.94
N VAL A 461 31.89 25.61 -3.08
CA VAL A 461 31.08 25.19 -1.93
C VAL A 461 30.97 26.32 -0.89
N GLU A 462 32.08 26.96 -0.53
CA GLU A 462 32.13 28.06 0.45
C GLU A 462 31.32 29.29 0.00
N GLU A 463 31.25 29.54 -1.30
CA GLU A 463 30.49 30.65 -1.90
C GLU A 463 29.03 30.29 -2.21
N GLY A 464 28.58 29.07 -1.84
CA GLY A 464 27.18 28.63 -1.94
C GLY A 464 26.74 28.18 -3.32
N HIS A 465 27.67 27.86 -4.22
CA HIS A 465 27.37 27.28 -5.53
C HIS A 465 27.05 25.78 -5.42
N THR A 466 26.24 25.28 -6.35
CA THR A 466 25.91 23.85 -6.43
C THR A 466 26.88 23.12 -7.36
N LEU A 467 27.34 21.95 -6.95
CA LEU A 467 28.19 21.10 -7.80
C LEU A 467 27.35 20.10 -8.60
N CYS A 468 27.85 19.77 -9.77
CA CYS A 468 27.28 18.82 -10.72
C CYS A 468 28.39 17.87 -11.18
N ASN A 469 28.08 16.58 -11.30
CA ASN A 469 29.01 15.57 -11.78
C ASN A 469 29.09 15.63 -13.32
N HIS A 470 30.30 15.74 -13.88
CA HIS A 470 30.55 15.74 -15.32
C HIS A 470 31.49 14.61 -15.76
N GLY A 471 31.53 13.51 -15.00
CA GLY A 471 32.44 12.37 -15.22
C GLY A 471 33.90 12.64 -14.81
N THR A 472 34.71 11.58 -14.77
CA THR A 472 36.12 11.71 -14.37
C THR A 472 36.99 12.35 -15.46
N THR A 473 36.58 12.23 -16.73
CA THR A 473 37.27 12.75 -17.92
C THR A 473 36.27 13.24 -18.98
N TYR A 474 36.76 13.79 -20.10
CA TYR A 474 35.95 14.21 -21.26
C TYR A 474 35.43 13.05 -22.13
N ALA A 475 35.47 11.81 -21.64
CA ALA A 475 35.11 10.63 -22.44
C ALA A 475 33.62 10.63 -22.81
N ASP A 476 33.32 10.26 -24.06
CA ASP A 476 31.95 10.02 -24.51
C ASP A 476 31.42 8.71 -23.92
N MET A 477 30.42 8.84 -23.04
CA MET A 477 29.81 7.73 -22.30
C MET A 477 28.59 7.14 -22.99
N GLY A 478 28.14 7.67 -24.15
CA GLY A 478 26.87 7.28 -24.77
C GLY A 478 26.81 5.84 -25.27
N SER A 479 27.96 5.18 -25.40
CA SER A 479 28.08 3.76 -25.78
C SER A 479 28.52 2.85 -24.63
N TRP A 480 28.69 3.40 -23.43
CA TRP A 480 29.19 2.64 -22.28
C TRP A 480 28.08 1.78 -21.67
N THR A 481 28.48 0.68 -21.07
CA THR A 481 27.59 -0.16 -20.25
C THR A 481 27.20 0.55 -18.95
N GLN A 482 26.09 0.16 -18.33
CA GLN A 482 25.67 0.73 -17.03
C GLN A 482 26.74 0.60 -15.96
N GLU A 483 27.49 -0.51 -15.93
CA GLU A 483 28.57 -0.75 -14.96
C GLU A 483 29.75 0.21 -15.16
N GLN A 484 30.14 0.49 -16.42
CA GLN A 484 31.20 1.44 -16.74
C GLN A 484 30.80 2.87 -16.35
N ILE A 485 29.57 3.26 -16.65
CA ILE A 485 29.03 4.57 -16.29
C ILE A 485 28.98 4.70 -14.77
N LYS A 486 28.43 3.69 -14.09
CA LYS A 486 28.34 3.67 -12.63
C LYS A 486 29.70 3.82 -11.98
N ALA A 487 30.70 3.08 -12.45
CA ALA A 487 32.06 3.15 -11.92
C ALA A 487 32.67 4.55 -12.05
N ASP A 488 32.50 5.20 -13.22
CA ASP A 488 33.02 6.55 -13.46
C ASP A 488 32.31 7.61 -12.60
N LEU A 489 30.98 7.58 -12.56
CA LEU A 489 30.21 8.56 -11.80
C LEU A 489 30.44 8.45 -10.28
N VAL A 490 30.54 7.22 -9.77
CA VAL A 490 30.89 6.96 -8.36
C VAL A 490 32.30 7.48 -8.05
N GLU A 491 33.27 7.25 -8.93
CA GLU A 491 34.63 7.73 -8.75
C GLU A 491 34.70 9.27 -8.80
N ASN A 492 33.96 9.92 -9.71
CA ASN A 492 33.94 11.38 -9.75
C ASN A 492 33.27 12.00 -8.51
N LEU A 493 32.21 11.39 -7.97
CA LEU A 493 31.62 11.81 -6.69
C LEU A 493 32.65 11.73 -5.56
N ARG A 494 33.47 10.67 -5.52
CA ARG A 494 34.57 10.53 -4.54
C ARG A 494 35.58 11.67 -4.69
N ILE A 495 36.03 11.96 -5.92
CA ILE A 495 36.99 13.04 -6.21
C ILE A 495 36.45 14.41 -5.77
N ILE A 496 35.19 14.72 -6.09
CA ILE A 496 34.53 15.97 -5.70
C ILE A 496 34.50 16.14 -4.17
N ARG A 497 34.06 15.10 -3.46
CA ARG A 497 33.92 15.11 -1.99
C ARG A 497 35.25 15.23 -1.27
N GLU A 498 36.29 14.54 -1.76
CA GLU A 498 37.64 14.66 -1.23
C GLU A 498 38.23 16.06 -1.45
N ALA A 499 38.03 16.63 -2.64
CA ALA A 499 38.47 17.98 -2.94
C ALA A 499 37.76 19.02 -2.06
N ALA A 500 36.45 18.88 -1.83
CA ALA A 500 35.70 19.77 -0.95
C ALA A 500 36.04 19.60 0.54
N GLY A 501 36.46 18.39 0.95
CA GLY A 501 36.69 18.05 2.37
C GLY A 501 35.41 17.68 3.13
N THR A 502 34.32 17.37 2.41
CA THR A 502 32.99 17.06 2.97
C THR A 502 32.51 15.71 2.41
N PRO A 503 32.60 14.61 3.19
CA PRO A 503 32.30 13.25 2.73
C PRO A 503 30.87 13.02 2.23
N ASP A 504 29.92 13.80 2.74
CA ASP A 504 28.48 13.72 2.46
C ASP A 504 27.97 14.91 1.62
N LEU A 505 28.88 15.62 0.95
CA LEU A 505 28.52 16.75 0.08
C LEU A 505 27.50 16.32 -0.98
N GLN A 506 26.44 17.11 -1.09
CA GLN A 506 25.41 16.96 -2.10
C GLN A 506 25.95 17.45 -3.46
N VAL A 507 25.91 16.57 -4.45
CA VAL A 507 26.25 16.84 -5.86
C VAL A 507 25.03 16.39 -6.69
N PRO A 508 23.92 17.13 -6.63
CA PRO A 508 22.60 16.59 -6.99
C PRO A 508 22.34 16.55 -8.51
N TYR A 509 23.30 16.96 -9.33
CA TYR A 509 23.14 17.00 -10.78
C TYR A 509 24.20 16.17 -11.46
N PHE A 510 23.84 15.61 -12.61
CA PHE A 510 24.78 15.01 -13.55
C PHE A 510 24.55 15.60 -14.93
N ARG A 511 25.62 15.89 -15.66
CA ARG A 511 25.55 16.22 -17.07
C ARG A 511 26.46 15.29 -17.85
N ALA A 512 25.96 14.64 -18.89
CA ALA A 512 26.79 13.76 -19.71
C ALA A 512 27.80 14.57 -20.52
N PRO A 513 29.11 14.23 -20.52
CA PRO A 513 30.08 14.81 -21.43
C PRO A 513 29.60 14.76 -22.89
N ASN A 514 29.83 15.84 -23.64
CA ASN A 514 29.39 16.02 -25.03
C ASN A 514 27.85 15.98 -25.25
N GLY A 515 27.04 15.89 -24.19
CA GLY A 515 25.59 15.66 -24.32
C GLY A 515 25.22 14.27 -24.83
N SER A 516 26.13 13.31 -24.73
CA SER A 516 25.94 11.94 -25.24
C SER A 516 25.34 11.04 -24.17
N TRP A 517 24.01 10.89 -24.20
CA TRP A 517 23.27 10.35 -23.05
C TRP A 517 23.29 8.82 -22.93
N GLY A 518 23.25 8.02 -23.99
CA GLY A 518 23.24 6.54 -23.86
C GLY A 518 22.28 6.05 -22.77
N VAL A 519 22.79 5.25 -21.81
CA VAL A 519 22.08 4.87 -20.56
C VAL A 519 22.56 5.64 -19.32
N THR A 520 23.21 6.80 -19.52
CA THR A 520 23.81 7.59 -18.43
C THR A 520 22.77 8.33 -17.59
N GLY A 521 21.62 8.67 -18.16
CA GLY A 521 20.54 9.33 -17.44
C GLY A 521 19.96 8.43 -16.35
N GLU A 522 19.73 7.16 -16.67
CA GLU A 522 19.27 6.13 -15.74
C GLU A 522 20.30 5.90 -14.64
N VAL A 523 21.56 5.69 -15.01
CA VAL A 523 22.62 5.43 -14.02
C VAL A 523 22.84 6.63 -13.10
N ALA A 524 22.76 7.86 -13.62
CA ALA A 524 22.86 9.06 -12.79
C ALA A 524 21.69 9.19 -11.81
N ALA A 525 20.45 8.93 -12.27
CA ALA A 525 19.28 8.91 -11.41
C ALA A 525 19.39 7.84 -10.32
N ALA A 526 19.89 6.64 -10.65
CA ALA A 526 20.18 5.56 -9.69
C ALA A 526 21.16 5.98 -8.60
N LEU A 527 22.14 6.81 -8.97
CA LEU A 527 23.15 7.32 -8.06
C LEU A 527 22.70 8.58 -7.31
N GLY A 528 21.43 8.97 -7.42
CA GLY A 528 20.86 10.11 -6.71
C GLY A 528 21.18 11.47 -7.35
N MET A 529 21.40 11.54 -8.66
CA MET A 529 21.69 12.77 -9.39
C MET A 529 20.66 13.01 -10.49
N GLN A 530 20.15 14.23 -10.62
CA GLN A 530 19.24 14.61 -11.70
C GLN A 530 20.04 14.95 -12.98
N PRO A 531 19.80 14.26 -14.11
CA PRO A 531 20.33 14.63 -15.41
C PRO A 531 19.98 16.08 -15.79
N LEU A 532 20.98 16.86 -16.18
CA LEU A 532 20.88 18.29 -16.51
C LEU A 532 21.15 18.50 -18.01
N GLY A 533 20.11 18.88 -18.75
CA GLY A 533 20.12 19.00 -20.20
C GLY A 533 20.91 20.19 -20.75
N LEU A 534 21.08 20.20 -22.08
CA LEU A 534 21.78 21.21 -22.89
C LEU A 534 20.82 22.24 -23.52
N GLY A 535 19.71 22.58 -22.87
CA GLY A 535 18.57 23.25 -23.55
C GLY A 535 18.84 24.67 -24.10
N ASN A 536 19.64 25.49 -23.41
CA ASN A 536 19.94 26.87 -23.84
C ASN A 536 21.45 27.14 -23.78
N VAL A 537 22.14 26.66 -24.81
CA VAL A 537 23.60 26.75 -24.89
C VAL A 537 24.05 27.91 -25.77
N ILE A 538 25.21 28.47 -25.45
CA ILE A 538 25.79 29.60 -26.19
C ILE A 538 26.73 29.19 -27.33
N PHE A 539 26.96 27.88 -27.51
CA PHE A 539 27.82 27.29 -28.55
C PHE A 539 29.28 27.78 -28.49
N ASP A 540 29.86 27.83 -27.29
CA ASP A 540 31.20 28.35 -27.02
C ASP A 540 32.34 27.32 -27.07
N TRP A 541 32.14 26.20 -27.78
CA TRP A 541 33.16 25.18 -28.05
C TRP A 541 33.65 25.20 -29.51
N ASP A 542 34.75 24.48 -29.73
CA ASP A 542 35.45 24.38 -31.01
C ASP A 542 34.53 23.95 -32.15
N GLY A 543 34.67 24.62 -33.31
CA GLY A 543 33.81 24.44 -34.48
C GLY A 543 32.75 25.53 -34.66
N ASN A 544 32.56 26.41 -33.67
CA ASN A 544 31.67 27.57 -33.72
C ASN A 544 32.44 28.91 -33.81
N ASP A 545 31.72 30.02 -33.98
CA ASP A 545 32.28 31.38 -33.90
C ASP A 545 32.41 31.82 -32.42
N LEU A 546 33.64 31.77 -31.92
CA LEU A 546 34.00 32.09 -30.53
C LEU A 546 34.31 33.58 -30.29
N SER A 547 33.90 34.47 -31.21
CA SER A 547 34.06 35.90 -31.00
C SER A 547 33.17 36.40 -29.86
N GLU A 548 33.68 37.34 -29.06
CA GLU A 548 32.94 37.95 -27.94
C GLU A 548 31.56 38.48 -28.38
N ALA A 549 31.47 39.06 -29.59
CA ALA A 549 30.21 39.57 -30.12
C ALA A 549 29.15 38.47 -30.34
N THR A 550 29.56 37.34 -30.92
CA THR A 550 28.67 36.20 -31.18
C THR A 550 28.25 35.52 -29.89
N LEU A 551 29.19 35.23 -28.98
CA LEU A 551 28.86 34.62 -27.68
C LEU A 551 27.96 35.52 -26.83
N THR A 552 28.18 36.84 -26.82
CA THR A 552 27.29 37.80 -26.14
C THR A 552 25.89 37.77 -26.73
N ALA A 553 25.75 37.70 -28.06
CA ALA A 553 24.45 37.61 -28.72
C ALA A 553 23.73 36.30 -28.40
N ASN A 554 24.43 35.16 -28.47
CA ASN A 554 23.89 33.85 -28.14
C ASN A 554 23.45 33.77 -26.68
N LEU A 555 24.25 34.29 -25.75
CA LEU A 555 23.88 34.31 -24.33
C LEU A 555 22.66 35.19 -24.05
N ARG A 556 22.51 36.34 -24.73
CA ARG A 556 21.27 37.14 -24.61
C ARG A 556 20.04 36.37 -25.09
N ALA A 557 20.19 35.57 -26.15
CA ALA A 557 19.11 34.74 -26.69
C ALA A 557 18.79 33.55 -25.78
N ALA A 558 19.80 32.96 -25.13
CA ALA A 558 19.63 31.86 -24.18
C ALA A 558 18.87 32.26 -22.90
N PHE A 559 18.87 33.55 -22.53
CA PHE A 559 18.08 34.07 -21.41
C PHE A 559 16.59 34.18 -21.76
N THR A 560 15.89 33.06 -21.69
CA THR A 560 14.43 32.99 -21.68
C THR A 560 13.89 32.73 -20.26
N PRO A 561 12.69 33.23 -19.90
CA PRO A 561 12.09 32.94 -18.59
C PRO A 561 12.06 31.43 -18.30
N GLY A 562 12.58 31.03 -17.14
CA GLY A 562 12.63 29.64 -16.70
C GLY A 562 13.78 28.81 -17.27
N ALA A 563 14.71 29.39 -18.05
CA ALA A 563 15.75 28.61 -18.72
C ALA A 563 16.88 28.14 -17.79
N VAL A 564 17.39 26.94 -18.06
CA VAL A 564 18.76 26.54 -17.71
C VAL A 564 19.69 27.01 -18.84
N VAL A 565 20.59 27.93 -18.53
CA VAL A 565 21.56 28.53 -19.45
C VAL A 565 22.92 27.88 -19.24
N LEU A 566 23.57 27.48 -20.33
CA LEU A 566 24.85 26.78 -20.31
C LEU A 566 25.95 27.59 -21.00
N ALA A 567 27.08 27.76 -20.31
CA ALA A 567 28.34 28.29 -20.80
C ALA A 567 29.52 27.45 -20.29
N HIS A 568 30.65 27.40 -20.99
CA HIS A 568 31.82 26.61 -20.55
C HIS A 568 32.85 27.49 -19.82
N VAL A 569 33.45 26.96 -18.77
CA VAL A 569 34.55 27.61 -18.00
C VAL A 569 35.84 26.80 -17.99
N GLY A 570 35.88 25.72 -18.77
CA GLY A 570 37.06 24.92 -19.07
C GLY A 570 37.00 24.31 -20.49
N GLY A 571 37.98 23.46 -20.81
CA GLY A 571 38.01 22.71 -22.08
C GLY A 571 38.51 23.51 -23.29
N GLY A 572 39.27 24.60 -23.08
CA GLY A 572 39.80 25.49 -24.13
C GLY A 572 39.92 26.94 -23.66
N ASP A 573 40.29 27.88 -24.54
CA ASP A 573 40.28 29.32 -24.22
C ASP A 573 38.83 29.83 -24.10
N ARG A 574 38.39 30.11 -22.86
CA ARG A 574 37.03 30.60 -22.54
C ARG A 574 37.01 32.09 -22.19
N THR A 575 38.07 32.85 -22.51
CA THR A 575 38.16 34.29 -22.21
C THR A 575 36.95 35.08 -22.71
N ASN A 576 36.49 34.80 -23.93
CA ASN A 576 35.33 35.50 -24.51
C ASN A 576 34.00 35.03 -23.91
N THR A 577 33.88 33.78 -23.46
CA THR A 577 32.71 33.29 -22.71
C THR A 577 32.56 34.05 -21.41
N VAL A 578 33.65 34.20 -20.63
CA VAL A 578 33.63 34.93 -19.36
C VAL A 578 33.16 36.37 -19.56
N LYS A 579 33.68 37.07 -20.58
CA LYS A 579 33.23 38.44 -20.91
C LYS A 579 31.76 38.52 -21.32
N ALA A 580 31.28 37.55 -22.09
CA ALA A 580 29.87 37.47 -22.48
C ALA A 580 28.98 37.29 -21.24
N VAL A 581 29.34 36.38 -20.33
CA VAL A 581 28.64 36.15 -19.04
C VAL A 581 28.61 37.43 -18.21
N THR A 582 29.75 38.08 -18.00
CA THR A 582 29.83 39.34 -17.24
C THR A 582 28.92 40.42 -17.84
N THR A 583 28.91 40.56 -19.17
CA THR A 583 28.10 41.56 -19.88
C THR A 583 26.61 41.28 -19.75
N VAL A 584 26.16 40.08 -20.13
CA VAL A 584 24.73 39.74 -20.21
C VAL A 584 24.10 39.61 -18.83
N VAL A 585 24.78 38.99 -17.86
CA VAL A 585 24.25 38.88 -16.48
C VAL A 585 24.06 40.27 -15.86
N THR A 586 25.00 41.20 -16.09
CA THR A 586 24.87 42.59 -15.62
C THR A 586 23.67 43.29 -16.26
N GLU A 587 23.45 43.11 -17.57
CA GLU A 587 22.28 43.65 -18.28
C GLU A 587 20.97 43.07 -17.74
N LYS A 588 20.91 41.76 -17.48
CA LYS A 588 19.71 41.06 -17.03
C LYS A 588 19.35 41.39 -15.59
N LEU A 589 20.33 41.53 -14.70
CA LEU A 589 20.11 42.08 -13.35
C LEU A 589 19.48 43.47 -13.40
N ALA A 590 19.98 44.36 -14.27
CA ALA A 590 19.42 45.70 -14.45
C ALA A 590 17.98 45.69 -15.01
N GLN A 591 17.58 44.60 -15.68
CA GLN A 591 16.23 44.35 -16.18
C GLN A 591 15.34 43.60 -15.17
N GLY A 592 15.81 43.36 -13.95
CA GLY A 592 15.05 42.71 -12.87
C GLY A 592 14.96 41.19 -12.98
N TRP A 593 15.90 40.54 -13.67
CA TRP A 593 15.97 39.08 -13.68
C TRP A 593 16.48 38.54 -12.35
N THR A 594 15.95 37.39 -11.94
CA THR A 594 16.40 36.64 -10.76
C THR A 594 17.17 35.39 -11.18
N PHE A 595 18.02 34.87 -10.29
CA PHE A 595 18.84 33.70 -10.54
C PHE A 595 18.44 32.62 -9.55
N ALA A 596 18.07 31.45 -10.08
CA ALA A 596 17.63 30.29 -9.31
C ALA A 596 18.49 29.08 -9.68
N LEU A 597 18.33 27.97 -8.95
CA LEU A 597 18.94 26.70 -9.34
C LEU A 597 18.10 26.00 -10.44
N PRO A 598 18.67 25.02 -11.16
CA PRO A 598 17.89 24.12 -12.00
C PRO A 598 16.81 23.37 -11.18
N GLN A 599 15.75 22.88 -11.81
CA GLN A 599 14.77 22.01 -11.14
C GLN A 599 15.40 20.67 -10.71
N GLY A 600 14.72 19.81 -9.96
CA GLY A 600 15.15 18.41 -9.72
C GLY A 600 16.47 18.15 -8.95
N GLY A 601 17.26 19.17 -8.58
CA GLY A 601 18.42 18.95 -7.69
C GLY A 601 18.06 18.73 -6.22
N ALA A 602 19.01 18.96 -5.32
CA ALA A 602 18.80 18.81 -3.89
C ALA A 602 17.61 19.66 -3.42
N PRO A 603 16.80 19.18 -2.45
CA PRO A 603 15.78 20.00 -1.83
C PRO A 603 16.41 21.35 -1.47
N GLU A 604 15.74 22.47 -1.77
CA GLU A 604 16.18 23.70 -1.12
C GLU A 604 16.10 23.43 0.37
N GLU A 605 17.21 23.57 1.10
CA GLU A 605 17.17 23.76 2.55
C GLU A 605 16.13 24.85 2.79
N PRO A 606 14.96 24.53 3.35
CA PRO A 606 13.89 25.50 3.36
C PRO A 606 14.32 26.65 4.24
N SER A 607 14.54 27.81 3.62
CA SER A 607 14.54 29.08 4.33
C SER A 607 13.11 29.31 4.83
N GLY A 608 12.76 28.76 6.00
CA GLY A 608 11.38 28.84 6.48
C GLY A 608 11.04 28.16 7.81
N GLY A 609 12.01 27.73 8.63
CA GLY A 609 11.67 27.30 10.00
C GLY A 609 11.05 28.44 10.80
N VAL A 610 10.13 28.13 11.72
CA VAL A 610 9.70 29.04 12.80
C VAL A 610 10.46 28.65 14.07
N PRO A 611 11.74 29.05 14.24
CA PRO A 611 12.44 28.79 15.48
C PRO A 611 11.89 29.70 16.59
N SER A 612 11.82 29.18 17.82
CA SER A 612 11.68 30.01 19.03
C SER A 612 12.78 29.62 20.01
N ASP A 613 13.74 30.52 20.20
CA ASP A 613 14.84 30.39 21.15
C ASP A 613 14.62 31.24 22.41
N PHE A 614 13.60 32.10 22.41
CA PHE A 614 13.20 32.95 23.51
C PHE A 614 14.28 33.93 24.03
N GLU A 615 15.33 34.17 23.24
CA GLU A 615 16.47 34.99 23.66
C GLU A 615 16.15 36.48 23.73
N THR A 616 15.17 36.93 22.93
CA THR A 616 14.83 38.36 22.81
C THR A 616 13.36 38.67 23.11
N GLY A 617 12.54 37.66 23.38
CA GLY A 617 11.09 37.80 23.53
C GLY A 617 10.38 36.45 23.61
N THR A 618 9.05 36.45 23.57
CA THR A 618 8.26 35.21 23.59
C THR A 618 8.12 34.57 22.20
N ASP A 619 8.76 35.12 21.17
CA ASP A 619 8.72 34.63 19.78
C ASP A 619 7.31 34.37 19.23
N GLY A 620 6.34 35.18 19.67
CA GLY A 620 4.95 35.07 19.25
C GLY A 620 4.11 34.05 20.05
N TRP A 621 4.72 33.32 20.99
CA TRP A 621 3.97 32.46 21.91
C TRP A 621 3.11 33.29 22.86
N THR A 622 1.87 32.84 23.05
CA THR A 622 0.84 33.50 23.85
C THR A 622 0.18 32.55 24.83
N ALA A 623 -0.49 33.09 25.85
CA ALA A 623 -1.24 32.29 26.82
C ALA A 623 -2.46 31.63 26.16
N ARG A 624 -2.64 30.33 26.40
CA ARG A 624 -3.81 29.55 26.00
C ARG A 624 -4.64 29.20 27.24
N GLY A 625 -5.87 29.70 27.27
CA GLY A 625 -6.81 29.50 28.38
C GLY A 625 -6.83 30.66 29.36
N ASP A 626 -7.98 30.84 30.01
CA ASP A 626 -8.18 31.90 30.97
C ASP A 626 -7.20 31.72 32.14
N SER A 627 -6.70 32.83 32.70
CA SER A 627 -5.76 32.90 33.83
C SER A 627 -4.32 32.43 33.59
N VAL A 628 -3.99 31.83 32.42
CA VAL A 628 -2.63 31.39 32.12
C VAL A 628 -1.67 32.57 31.98
N ALA A 629 -0.47 32.43 32.56
CA ALA A 629 0.59 33.42 32.45
C ALA A 629 1.79 32.83 31.71
N VAL A 630 2.27 33.57 30.70
CA VAL A 630 3.45 33.25 29.87
C VAL A 630 4.49 34.35 30.10
N ASN A 631 5.68 34.00 30.60
CA ASN A 631 6.75 34.94 30.94
C ASN A 631 8.11 34.39 30.52
N LEU A 632 9.09 35.27 30.29
CA LEU A 632 10.48 34.85 30.08
C LEU A 632 11.12 34.36 31.39
N SER A 633 11.98 33.36 31.27
CA SER A 633 12.76 32.75 32.34
C SER A 633 14.23 32.69 31.93
N SER A 634 15.13 32.72 32.92
CA SER A 634 16.57 32.50 32.71
C SER A 634 16.99 31.04 32.94
N ASP A 635 16.06 30.17 33.33
CA ASP A 635 16.27 28.71 33.37
C ASP A 635 16.04 28.18 31.96
N ALA A 636 17.10 28.15 31.15
CA ALA A 636 17.06 27.81 29.73
C ALA A 636 17.83 26.51 29.44
N ARG A 637 17.45 25.82 28.37
CA ARG A 637 18.15 24.62 27.88
C ARG A 637 19.40 25.05 27.11
N THR A 638 19.24 26.02 26.21
CA THR A 638 20.34 26.67 25.51
C THR A 638 20.23 28.19 25.62
N GLY A 639 21.29 28.91 25.27
CA GLY A 639 21.27 30.38 25.36
C GLY A 639 21.04 30.92 26.77
N SER A 640 20.18 31.93 26.88
CA SER A 640 19.92 32.72 28.08
C SER A 640 18.43 32.91 28.43
N GLY A 641 17.51 32.52 27.54
CA GLY A 641 16.08 32.70 27.71
C GLY A 641 15.27 31.41 27.51
N SER A 642 14.14 31.29 28.20
CA SER A 642 13.12 30.27 27.93
C SER A 642 11.74 30.81 28.30
N LEU A 643 10.68 30.07 27.95
CA LEU A 643 9.29 30.49 28.16
C LEU A 643 8.65 29.74 29.35
N LEU A 644 8.40 30.43 30.46
CA LEU A 644 7.70 29.90 31.63
C LEU A 644 6.17 30.07 31.52
N VAL A 645 5.44 28.96 31.65
CA VAL A 645 3.98 28.86 31.63
C VAL A 645 3.47 28.47 33.02
N THR A 646 2.54 29.25 33.58
CA THR A 646 1.98 29.05 34.94
C THR A 646 0.48 29.35 35.01
N ASN A 647 -0.13 29.12 36.18
CA ASN A 647 -1.56 29.37 36.47
C ASN A 647 -2.54 28.58 35.59
N ARG A 648 -2.20 27.33 35.27
CA ARG A 648 -3.05 26.43 34.47
C ARG A 648 -4.13 25.79 35.34
N THR A 649 -5.40 26.00 35.00
CA THR A 649 -6.58 25.55 35.77
C THR A 649 -7.41 24.46 35.07
N GLN A 650 -7.15 24.23 33.78
CA GLN A 650 -7.67 23.09 33.01
C GLN A 650 -6.48 22.39 32.32
N ASP A 651 -6.68 21.16 31.90
CA ASP A 651 -5.63 20.31 31.31
C ASP A 651 -5.19 20.78 29.91
N TRP A 652 -6.08 21.41 29.14
CA TRP A 652 -5.78 22.00 27.83
C TRP A 652 -5.17 23.41 27.90
N HIS A 653 -5.10 24.03 29.09
CA HIS A 653 -4.43 25.33 29.26
C HIS A 653 -2.94 25.21 28.93
N GLY A 654 -2.28 26.29 28.51
CA GLY A 654 -0.87 26.22 28.11
C GLY A 654 -0.32 27.46 27.40
N ALA A 655 0.69 27.28 26.57
CA ALA A 655 1.17 28.31 25.64
C ALA A 655 0.90 27.87 24.19
N ALA A 656 0.58 28.83 23.32
CA ALA A 656 0.23 28.59 21.92
C ALA A 656 0.94 29.56 20.96
N LEU A 657 1.24 29.05 19.76
CA LEU A 657 1.86 29.78 18.65
C LEU A 657 1.01 29.61 17.38
N ASP A 658 0.79 30.71 16.65
CA ASP A 658 0.13 30.67 15.34
C ASP A 658 1.12 30.21 14.27
N VAL A 659 0.82 29.09 13.63
CA VAL A 659 1.66 28.44 12.62
C VAL A 659 0.94 28.32 11.28
N THR A 660 -0.17 29.05 11.09
CA THR A 660 -1.03 28.93 9.89
C THR A 660 -0.25 29.09 8.59
N GLY A 661 0.66 30.06 8.51
CA GLY A 661 1.48 30.30 7.32
C GLY A 661 2.67 29.35 7.15
N ALA A 662 3.01 28.57 8.18
CA ALA A 662 4.16 27.67 8.20
C ALA A 662 3.77 26.20 7.95
N LEU A 663 2.47 25.87 7.92
CA LEU A 663 1.97 24.53 7.69
C LEU A 663 1.54 24.33 6.23
N PRO A 664 2.33 23.65 5.39
CA PRO A 664 1.90 23.27 4.06
C PRO A 664 0.76 22.24 4.13
N VAL A 665 -0.27 22.42 3.29
CA VAL A 665 -1.34 21.44 3.14
C VAL A 665 -0.80 20.21 2.41
N GLY A 666 -1.05 19.02 2.95
CA GLY A 666 -0.70 17.74 2.36
C GLY A 666 0.77 17.32 2.52
N SER A 667 1.61 18.11 3.18
CA SER A 667 3.00 17.76 3.48
C SER A 667 3.22 17.66 4.99
N ALA A 668 3.98 16.65 5.39
CA ALA A 668 4.36 16.47 6.78
C ALA A 668 5.43 17.51 7.20
N VAL A 669 5.31 17.96 8.44
CA VAL A 669 6.33 18.75 9.12
C VAL A 669 6.77 18.02 10.38
N LYS A 670 8.02 18.26 10.80
CA LYS A 670 8.52 17.86 12.11
C LYS A 670 8.41 19.05 13.03
N MET A 671 7.79 18.84 14.18
CA MET A 671 7.71 19.80 15.26
C MET A 671 8.48 19.27 16.46
N SER A 672 9.26 20.13 17.12
CA SER A 672 9.85 19.81 18.41
C SER A 672 9.83 21.00 19.35
N VAL A 673 9.78 20.72 20.65
CA VAL A 673 10.03 21.70 21.71
C VAL A 673 10.67 20.99 22.90
N TRP A 674 11.59 21.66 23.58
CA TRP A 674 12.10 21.17 24.85
C TRP A 674 11.26 21.69 25.98
N ALA A 675 10.87 20.80 26.89
CA ALA A 675 10.06 21.13 28.05
C ALA A 675 10.74 20.70 29.35
N LYS A 676 10.54 21.48 30.42
CA LYS A 676 10.97 21.16 31.78
C LYS A 676 9.90 21.63 32.74
N LEU A 677 9.60 20.88 33.80
CA LEU A 677 8.61 21.35 34.78
C LEU A 677 9.21 22.48 35.65
N ALA A 678 8.33 23.36 36.12
CA ALA A 678 8.72 24.40 37.06
C ALA A 678 9.32 23.76 38.35
N PRO A 679 10.30 24.42 38.99
CA PRO A 679 10.96 23.87 40.17
C PRO A 679 9.99 23.43 41.27
N GLY A 680 10.20 22.21 41.80
CA GLY A 680 9.42 21.64 42.91
C GLY A 680 8.16 20.89 42.49
N GLN A 681 7.88 20.74 41.20
CA GLN A 681 6.77 19.93 40.70
C GLN A 681 7.14 18.45 40.57
N GLN A 682 6.15 17.57 40.78
CA GLN A 682 6.29 16.13 40.54
C GLN A 682 6.26 15.86 39.02
N PRO A 683 6.87 14.75 38.55
CA PRO A 683 6.80 14.36 37.14
C PRO A 683 5.36 14.36 36.63
N ALA A 684 5.15 14.90 35.44
CA ALA A 684 3.84 15.06 34.82
C ALA A 684 3.92 14.92 33.30
N ALA A 685 2.84 14.41 32.70
CA ALA A 685 2.75 14.30 31.26
C ALA A 685 2.48 15.67 30.61
N LEU A 686 3.29 16.00 29.60
CA LEU A 686 3.05 17.10 28.67
C LEU A 686 2.93 16.54 27.25
N LYS A 687 2.14 17.20 26.40
CA LYS A 687 2.03 16.88 24.97
C LYS A 687 1.86 18.13 24.11
N MET A 688 2.24 18.01 22.85
CA MET A 688 2.04 19.02 21.82
C MET A 688 0.79 18.69 20.98
N SER A 689 -0.04 19.70 20.76
CA SER A 689 -1.30 19.60 20.02
C SER A 689 -1.45 20.77 19.05
N VAL A 690 -2.25 20.58 18.00
CA VAL A 690 -2.62 21.58 17.01
C VAL A 690 -4.13 21.81 17.07
N GLN A 691 -4.54 23.06 17.20
CA GLN A 691 -5.91 23.48 16.97
C GLN A 691 -6.04 23.98 15.52
N ARG A 692 -7.08 23.52 14.80
CA ARG A 692 -7.47 24.05 13.50
C ARG A 692 -8.86 24.65 13.56
N ASP A 693 -9.03 25.82 12.99
CA ASP A 693 -10.33 26.47 12.85
C ASP A 693 -10.76 26.49 11.38
N ASN A 694 -12.00 26.11 11.08
CA ASN A 694 -12.56 26.07 9.74
C ASN A 694 -14.06 26.40 9.75
N GLY A 695 -14.47 27.40 8.97
CA GLY A 695 -15.90 27.68 8.71
C GLY A 695 -16.74 27.95 9.97
N GLY A 696 -16.08 28.34 11.08
CA GLY A 696 -16.71 28.61 12.37
C GLY A 696 -16.63 27.48 13.42
N GLY A 697 -16.01 26.34 13.12
CA GLY A 697 -15.75 25.25 14.09
C GLY A 697 -14.27 25.00 14.33
N SER A 698 -13.91 24.40 15.47
CA SER A 698 -12.54 24.04 15.84
C SER A 698 -12.36 22.52 15.88
N ALA A 699 -11.21 22.03 15.43
CA ALA A 699 -10.72 20.67 15.59
C ALA A 699 -9.41 20.68 16.39
N TYR A 700 -9.16 19.65 17.20
CA TYR A 700 -7.99 19.55 18.06
C TYR A 700 -7.29 18.22 17.81
N GLU A 701 -6.01 18.27 17.48
CA GLU A 701 -5.25 17.13 16.97
C GLU A 701 -3.90 17.05 17.70
N GLY A 702 -3.58 15.93 18.35
CA GLY A 702 -2.24 15.72 18.89
C GLY A 702 -1.19 15.65 17.79
N VAL A 703 0.01 16.20 18.03
CA VAL A 703 1.18 16.01 17.16
C VAL A 703 1.74 14.60 17.43
N ALA A 704 1.83 13.78 16.39
CA ALA A 704 2.11 12.35 16.52
C ALA A 704 3.53 12.13 17.10
N GLY A 705 3.63 11.43 18.23
CA GLY A 705 4.90 11.22 18.95
C GLY A 705 5.30 12.31 19.95
N ALA A 706 4.68 13.50 19.92
CA ALA A 706 5.12 14.65 20.72
C ALA A 706 4.52 14.70 22.14
N GLY A 707 4.57 13.58 22.86
CA GLY A 707 4.12 13.48 24.26
C GLY A 707 5.13 12.75 25.14
N ALA A 708 5.38 13.26 26.35
CA ALA A 708 6.33 12.65 27.28
C ALA A 708 6.01 12.93 28.76
N SER A 709 6.57 12.11 29.65
CA SER A 709 6.66 12.44 31.07
C SER A 709 7.82 13.40 31.30
N VAL A 710 7.53 14.64 31.71
CA VAL A 710 8.51 15.70 31.93
C VAL A 710 8.77 15.86 33.43
N THR A 711 10.00 16.21 33.80
CA THR A 711 10.41 16.41 35.20
C THR A 711 10.92 17.82 35.45
N ALA A 712 11.04 18.22 36.72
CA ALA A 712 11.66 19.48 37.10
C ALA A 712 13.20 19.42 37.08
N ASP A 713 13.79 18.22 37.00
CA ASP A 713 15.23 17.99 37.13
C ASP A 713 15.98 18.10 35.80
N GLY A 714 15.28 17.92 34.66
CA GLY A 714 15.90 17.91 33.34
C GLY A 714 14.95 18.28 32.22
N TRP A 715 15.53 18.81 31.13
CA TRP A 715 14.83 19.12 29.89
C TRP A 715 14.51 17.83 29.12
N THR A 716 13.27 17.73 28.64
CA THR A 716 12.74 16.61 27.87
C THR A 716 12.21 17.13 26.56
N GLU A 717 12.62 16.53 25.44
CA GLU A 717 12.12 16.92 24.13
C GLU A 717 10.73 16.32 23.88
N LEU A 718 9.79 17.14 23.44
CA LEU A 718 8.51 16.73 22.86
C LEU A 718 8.66 16.90 21.35
N ALA A 719 8.84 15.81 20.62
CA ALA A 719 9.06 15.85 19.17
C ALA A 719 8.12 14.89 18.43
N GLY A 720 7.65 15.31 17.27
CA GLY A 720 6.71 14.54 16.48
C GLY A 720 6.49 15.09 15.08
N THR A 721 5.65 14.41 14.31
CA THR A 721 5.27 14.82 12.96
C THR A 721 3.80 15.24 12.91
N TYR A 722 3.50 16.15 11.99
CA TYR A 722 2.15 16.65 11.77
C TYR A 722 1.93 16.95 10.28
N THR A 723 0.79 16.52 9.75
CA THR A 723 0.37 16.78 8.37
C THR A 723 -0.95 17.53 8.38
N LEU A 724 -0.97 18.69 7.75
CA LEU A 724 -2.21 19.46 7.59
C LEU A 724 -3.01 18.90 6.40
N GLY A 725 -4.07 18.13 6.67
CA GLY A 725 -4.81 17.42 5.62
C GLY A 725 -5.61 18.32 4.66
N ALA A 726 -6.05 19.50 5.12
CA ALA A 726 -6.74 20.50 4.30
C ALA A 726 -6.43 21.90 4.82
N ALA A 727 -6.61 22.91 3.96
CA ALA A 727 -6.45 24.30 4.36
C ALA A 727 -7.27 24.63 5.62
N ALA A 728 -6.70 25.44 6.50
CA ALA A 728 -7.35 25.93 7.72
C ALA A 728 -7.45 27.45 7.69
N ASP A 729 -8.54 28.02 8.20
CA ASP A 729 -8.64 29.47 8.42
C ASP A 729 -7.59 29.93 9.46
N LYS A 730 -7.30 29.05 10.43
CA LYS A 730 -6.26 29.25 11.44
C LYS A 730 -5.73 27.90 11.95
N ALA A 731 -4.42 27.80 12.15
CA ALA A 731 -3.76 26.68 12.80
C ALA A 731 -2.83 27.15 13.93
N GLN A 732 -3.02 26.64 15.14
CA GLN A 732 -2.21 26.97 16.33
C GLN A 732 -1.63 25.72 16.96
N VAL A 733 -0.30 25.68 17.10
CA VAL A 733 0.37 24.67 17.93
C VAL A 733 0.35 25.12 19.38
N TYR A 734 0.16 24.20 20.33
CA TYR A 734 0.14 24.49 21.75
C TYR A 734 0.61 23.30 22.60
N ILE A 735 1.12 23.60 23.80
CA ILE A 735 1.58 22.59 24.76
C ILE A 735 0.61 22.51 25.93
N GLU A 736 0.17 21.29 26.26
CA GLU A 736 -0.83 21.01 27.30
C GLU A 736 -0.41 19.84 28.21
N GLY A 737 -1.15 19.62 29.31
CA GLY A 737 -0.80 18.63 30.34
C GLY A 737 -1.62 18.73 31.63
N ALA A 738 -1.27 18.01 32.68
CA ALA A 738 -2.11 17.95 33.90
C ALA A 738 -2.39 19.34 34.55
N VAL A 739 -3.57 19.50 35.15
CA VAL A 739 -4.01 20.74 35.83
C VAL A 739 -3.02 21.15 36.93
N GLY A 740 -2.71 22.45 37.04
CA GLY A 740 -1.82 23.00 38.07
C GLY A 740 -0.32 22.78 37.82
N VAL A 741 0.05 22.06 36.76
CA VAL A 741 1.45 21.85 36.37
C VAL A 741 1.96 23.06 35.60
N GLY A 742 3.01 23.71 36.09
CA GLY A 742 3.73 24.79 35.41
C GLY A 742 4.99 24.25 34.74
N PHE A 743 5.35 24.78 33.57
CA PHE A 743 6.45 24.26 32.76
C PHE A 743 7.16 25.37 32.00
N LEU A 744 8.41 25.11 31.66
CA LEU A 744 9.24 25.92 30.79
C LEU A 744 9.29 25.27 29.40
N LEU A 745 9.29 26.09 28.36
CA LEU A 745 9.50 25.70 26.96
C LEU A 745 10.76 26.38 26.42
N ASP A 746 11.51 25.66 25.62
CA ASP A 746 12.70 26.17 24.95
C ASP A 746 12.92 25.50 23.59
N ASP A 747 13.63 26.17 22.69
CA ASP A 747 14.07 25.65 21.40
C ASP A 747 12.95 24.99 20.58
N PHE A 748 11.83 25.71 20.38
CA PHE A 748 10.78 25.23 19.48
C PHE A 748 11.29 25.25 18.03
N SER A 749 10.99 24.19 17.29
CA SER A 749 11.24 24.11 15.86
C SER A 749 10.02 23.54 15.12
N LEU A 750 9.77 24.11 13.95
CA LEU A 750 8.86 23.57 12.93
C LEU A 750 9.65 23.56 11.63
N ALA A 751 9.88 22.36 11.09
CA ALA A 751 10.66 22.15 9.87
C ALA A 751 9.92 21.22 8.90
N ALA A 752 10.18 21.37 7.60
CA ALA A 752 9.72 20.40 6.62
C ALA A 752 10.25 19.00 6.99
N TYR A 753 9.39 18.00 6.91
CA TYR A 753 9.77 16.62 7.15
C TYR A 753 9.55 15.84 5.87
N VAL A 754 10.63 15.27 5.35
CA VAL A 754 10.55 14.30 4.27
C VAL A 754 10.28 12.97 4.92
N GLU A 755 9.01 12.59 4.92
CA GLU A 755 8.59 11.28 5.39
C GLU A 755 9.24 10.20 4.53
N PRO A 756 9.78 9.12 5.14
CA PRO A 756 10.28 8.00 4.37
C PRO A 756 9.22 7.53 3.37
N PRO A 757 9.62 7.16 2.13
CA PRO A 757 8.68 6.60 1.19
C PRO A 757 8.03 5.35 1.80
N LEU A 758 6.76 5.12 1.48
CA LEU A 758 6.09 3.90 1.89
C LEU A 758 6.77 2.69 1.27
N GLN A 759 6.72 1.58 1.99
CA GLN A 759 7.20 0.30 1.47
C GLN A 759 6.21 -0.22 0.43
N GLU A 760 6.44 0.07 -0.84
CA GLU A 760 5.55 -0.40 -1.91
C GLU A 760 5.73 -1.90 -2.21
N ASP A 761 6.86 -2.48 -1.82
CA ASP A 761 7.28 -3.86 -2.07
C ASP A 761 6.76 -4.89 -1.03
N ILE A 762 6.04 -4.45 0.00
CA ILE A 762 5.39 -5.34 0.97
C ILE A 762 3.90 -5.55 0.65
N PRO A 763 3.31 -6.73 0.93
CA PRO A 763 1.89 -6.99 0.65
C PRO A 763 0.90 -6.05 1.36
N GLY A 764 -0.21 -5.69 0.71
CA GLY A 764 -1.32 -5.01 1.38
C GLY A 764 -1.95 -5.90 2.45
N LEU A 765 -2.28 -5.36 3.64
CA LEU A 765 -2.95 -6.16 4.69
C LEU A 765 -4.33 -6.64 4.20
N LYS A 766 -5.07 -5.79 3.47
CA LYS A 766 -6.33 -6.09 2.79
C LYS A 766 -6.23 -7.29 1.85
N ASP A 767 -5.11 -7.43 1.13
CA ASP A 767 -4.94 -8.52 0.17
C ASP A 767 -4.59 -9.82 0.89
N VAL A 768 -3.68 -9.76 1.86
CA VAL A 768 -3.25 -10.93 2.65
C VAL A 768 -4.44 -11.55 3.38
N LEU A 769 -5.24 -10.72 4.05
CA LEU A 769 -6.39 -11.17 4.84
C LEU A 769 -7.62 -11.44 3.98
N GLY A 770 -7.82 -10.69 2.89
CA GLY A 770 -8.88 -10.93 1.91
C GLY A 770 -8.74 -12.28 1.21
N LEU A 771 -7.52 -12.69 0.85
CA LEU A 771 -7.24 -14.05 0.34
C LEU A 771 -7.62 -15.17 1.31
N GLN A 772 -7.77 -14.84 2.60
CA GLN A 772 -8.05 -15.74 3.70
C GLN A 772 -9.50 -15.65 4.19
N GLY A 773 -10.33 -14.80 3.55
CA GLY A 773 -11.77 -14.71 3.77
C GLY A 773 -12.24 -13.59 4.69
N ILE A 774 -11.36 -12.65 5.08
CA ILE A 774 -11.77 -11.46 5.83
C ILE A 774 -12.09 -10.36 4.82
N GLU A 775 -13.36 -9.97 4.70
CA GLU A 775 -13.84 -9.04 3.67
C GLU A 775 -13.39 -7.60 3.94
N HIS A 776 -13.50 -7.16 5.19
CA HIS A 776 -13.22 -5.78 5.61
C HIS A 776 -11.95 -5.73 6.48
N VAL A 777 -10.89 -5.13 5.94
CA VAL A 777 -9.62 -4.92 6.65
C VAL A 777 -9.47 -3.43 6.88
N GLY A 778 -9.64 -3.04 8.15
CA GLY A 778 -9.83 -1.65 8.55
C GLY A 778 -8.69 -1.04 9.35
N ALA A 779 -8.63 0.28 9.35
CA ALA A 779 -7.90 1.08 10.34
C ALA A 779 -8.82 2.17 10.90
N ALA A 780 -8.64 2.57 12.16
CA ALA A 780 -9.24 3.78 12.69
C ALA A 780 -8.48 5.02 12.19
N ILE A 781 -9.21 6.02 11.68
CA ILE A 781 -8.64 7.25 11.09
C ILE A 781 -9.42 8.50 11.49
N ASP A 782 -8.75 9.65 11.44
CA ASP A 782 -9.34 10.98 11.38
C ASP A 782 -9.15 11.57 9.96
N ALA A 783 -9.64 12.80 9.74
CA ALA A 783 -9.52 13.46 8.44
C ALA A 783 -8.06 13.73 8.00
N ARG A 784 -7.10 13.83 8.94
CA ARG A 784 -5.69 14.09 8.63
C ARG A 784 -5.01 12.93 7.90
N GLU A 785 -5.45 11.69 8.13
CA GLU A 785 -4.96 10.50 7.44
C GLU A 785 -5.53 10.32 6.02
N THR A 786 -6.41 11.23 5.57
CA THR A 786 -6.99 11.21 4.20
C THR A 786 -6.14 11.91 3.15
N ALA A 787 -5.00 12.48 3.54
CA ALA A 787 -4.02 13.10 2.64
C ALA A 787 -2.59 12.59 2.88
N GLY A 788 -1.71 12.85 1.91
CA GLY A 788 -0.29 12.54 2.00
C GLY A 788 0.03 11.04 2.10
N THR A 789 1.17 10.74 2.72
CA THR A 789 1.70 9.38 2.88
C THR A 789 0.76 8.48 3.70
N ALA A 790 0.13 9.01 4.75
CA ALA A 790 -0.89 8.29 5.52
C ALA A 790 -2.06 7.77 4.65
N ALA A 791 -2.53 8.58 3.69
CA ALA A 791 -3.58 8.17 2.77
C ALA A 791 -3.13 7.10 1.78
N ASN A 792 -1.87 7.18 1.34
CA ASN A 792 -1.26 6.16 0.49
C ASN A 792 -1.15 4.82 1.26
N LEU A 793 -0.74 4.86 2.53
CA LEU A 793 -0.68 3.67 3.39
C LEU A 793 -2.08 3.08 3.59
N LEU A 794 -3.07 3.94 3.83
CA LEU A 794 -4.46 3.54 3.98
C LEU A 794 -4.96 2.81 2.73
N ARG A 795 -4.77 3.41 1.53
CA ARG A 795 -5.13 2.77 0.25
C ARG A 795 -4.41 1.46 0.02
N LYS A 796 -3.12 1.37 0.37
CA LYS A 796 -2.31 0.17 0.15
C LYS A 796 -2.77 -0.98 1.05
N HIS A 797 -2.96 -0.71 2.34
CA HIS A 797 -3.12 -1.77 3.33
C HIS A 797 -4.56 -2.05 3.73
N PHE A 798 -5.50 -1.13 3.52
CA PHE A 798 -6.86 -1.23 4.05
C PHE A 798 -7.92 -1.03 2.95
N ASN A 799 -9.04 -1.73 3.06
CA ASN A 799 -10.22 -1.56 2.21
C ASN A 799 -11.47 -1.16 3.01
N ALA A 800 -11.30 -0.94 4.31
CA ALA A 800 -12.27 -0.31 5.18
C ALA A 800 -11.59 0.70 6.13
N PHE A 801 -12.36 1.57 6.78
CA PHE A 801 -11.89 2.31 7.94
C PHE A 801 -13.04 2.63 8.91
N THR A 802 -12.68 2.97 10.15
CA THR A 802 -13.59 3.47 11.19
C THR A 802 -13.25 4.93 11.50
N PRO A 803 -14.22 5.86 11.51
CA PRO A 803 -13.98 7.21 12.02
C PRO A 803 -13.59 7.16 13.51
N GLU A 804 -12.35 7.49 13.86
CA GLU A 804 -11.84 7.35 15.23
C GLU A 804 -12.70 8.16 16.21
N ASN A 805 -12.94 9.44 15.90
CA ASN A 805 -13.73 10.35 16.74
C ASN A 805 -14.93 11.00 16.04
N ALA A 806 -14.85 11.21 14.72
CA ALA A 806 -15.80 12.05 13.99
C ALA A 806 -17.25 11.53 13.96
N GLY A 807 -17.47 10.24 14.28
CA GLY A 807 -18.81 9.64 14.37
C GLY A 807 -19.40 9.58 15.78
N ARG A 808 -18.70 10.07 16.82
CA ARG A 808 -19.16 10.01 18.21
C ARG A 808 -20.27 11.04 18.49
N PRO A 809 -21.21 10.78 19.44
CA PRO A 809 -22.35 11.67 19.68
C PRO A 809 -21.98 13.13 20.01
N GLU A 810 -20.91 13.36 20.79
CA GLU A 810 -20.46 14.73 21.11
C GLU A 810 -19.86 15.46 19.92
N SER A 811 -19.22 14.75 18.99
CA SER A 811 -18.63 15.30 17.77
C SER A 811 -19.71 15.60 16.73
N VAL A 812 -20.75 14.77 16.68
CA VAL A 812 -21.83 14.87 15.69
C VAL A 812 -22.93 15.84 16.12
N GLN A 813 -23.29 15.86 17.41
CA GLN A 813 -24.39 16.69 17.93
C GLN A 813 -24.06 17.33 19.29
N PRO A 814 -23.08 18.25 19.34
CA PRO A 814 -22.62 18.86 20.59
C PRO A 814 -23.71 19.64 21.33
N VAL A 815 -24.68 20.20 20.59
CA VAL A 815 -25.81 20.96 21.11
C VAL A 815 -27.12 20.35 20.61
N GLU A 816 -28.13 20.28 21.47
CA GLU A 816 -29.45 19.72 21.12
C GLU A 816 -29.99 20.32 19.81
N GLY A 817 -30.19 19.46 18.80
CA GLY A 817 -30.72 19.84 17.50
C GLY A 817 -29.73 20.51 16.53
N GLN A 818 -28.47 20.71 16.91
CA GLN A 818 -27.43 21.28 16.04
C GLN A 818 -26.37 20.22 15.71
N PHE A 819 -26.25 19.88 14.42
CA PHE A 819 -25.34 18.85 13.94
C PHE A 819 -24.07 19.45 13.34
N THR A 820 -22.93 18.79 13.57
CA THR A 820 -21.60 19.14 13.06
C THR A 820 -21.00 17.95 12.32
N LEU A 821 -21.35 17.80 11.04
CA LEU A 821 -21.05 16.61 10.24
C LEU A 821 -19.85 16.79 9.30
N THR A 822 -19.21 17.96 9.27
CA THR A 822 -18.15 18.29 8.31
C THR A 822 -16.97 17.31 8.32
N GLN A 823 -16.53 16.87 9.50
CA GLN A 823 -15.40 15.92 9.60
C GLN A 823 -15.81 14.52 9.12
N LEU A 824 -17.03 14.10 9.45
CA LEU A 824 -17.58 12.84 8.95
C LEU A 824 -17.74 12.89 7.42
N ASP A 825 -18.20 14.02 6.87
CA ASP A 825 -18.31 14.21 5.42
C ASP A 825 -16.97 14.09 4.71
N GLN A 826 -15.89 14.66 5.26
CA GLN A 826 -14.54 14.53 4.69
C GLN A 826 -14.08 13.07 4.61
N LEU A 827 -14.37 12.30 5.66
CA LEU A 827 -14.06 10.86 5.66
C LEU A 827 -14.91 10.12 4.63
N LEU A 828 -16.21 10.40 4.56
CA LEU A 828 -17.11 9.77 3.57
C LEU A 828 -16.72 10.11 2.13
N ASP A 829 -16.20 11.32 1.88
CA ASP A 829 -15.70 11.72 0.56
C ASP A 829 -14.44 10.97 0.17
N PHE A 830 -13.52 10.80 1.11
CA PHE A 830 -12.36 9.95 0.91
C PHE A 830 -12.79 8.51 0.60
N ALA A 831 -13.76 7.97 1.35
CA ALA A 831 -14.27 6.62 1.15
C ALA A 831 -14.84 6.42 -0.27
N ALA A 832 -15.72 7.33 -0.71
CA ALA A 832 -16.35 7.26 -2.02
C ALA A 832 -15.33 7.39 -3.17
N ALA A 833 -14.39 8.34 -3.06
CA ALA A 833 -13.38 8.58 -4.08
C ALA A 833 -12.38 7.42 -4.24
N ASN A 834 -12.16 6.64 -3.19
CA ASN A 834 -11.16 5.56 -3.16
C ASN A 834 -11.79 4.15 -3.10
N ASN A 835 -13.13 4.04 -3.20
CA ASN A 835 -13.88 2.80 -3.07
C ASN A 835 -13.55 2.01 -1.78
N VAL A 836 -13.47 2.72 -0.66
CA VAL A 836 -13.19 2.16 0.68
C VAL A 836 -14.48 2.12 1.48
N LYS A 837 -14.69 1.07 2.27
CA LYS A 837 -15.90 0.93 3.11
C LYS A 837 -15.75 1.61 4.46
N VAL A 838 -16.84 2.10 5.02
CA VAL A 838 -16.85 2.77 6.32
C VAL A 838 -17.60 1.92 7.33
N TYR A 839 -16.96 1.65 8.46
CA TYR A 839 -17.58 1.09 9.65
C TYR A 839 -17.97 2.24 10.58
N GLY A 840 -19.26 2.53 10.70
CA GLY A 840 -19.77 3.65 11.47
C GLY A 840 -19.63 3.43 12.97
N HIS A 841 -19.01 4.38 13.66
CA HIS A 841 -18.77 4.32 15.10
C HIS A 841 -18.98 5.72 15.69
N VAL A 842 -19.97 5.97 16.55
CA VAL A 842 -20.99 5.08 17.14
C VAL A 842 -22.27 5.89 17.40
N LEU A 843 -23.45 5.27 17.29
CA LEU A 843 -24.74 5.96 17.48
C LEU A 843 -25.11 6.21 18.96
N VAL A 844 -24.81 5.27 19.86
CA VAL A 844 -25.14 5.38 21.30
C VAL A 844 -23.99 4.85 22.14
N TRP A 845 -23.47 5.69 23.03
CA TRP A 845 -22.39 5.32 23.95
C TRP A 845 -22.59 5.98 25.32
N HIS A 846 -22.03 5.40 26.38
CA HIS A 846 -22.12 5.97 27.72
C HIS A 846 -21.15 7.15 27.89
N SER A 847 -20.00 7.07 27.21
CA SER A 847 -18.99 8.12 27.16
C SER A 847 -19.22 9.02 25.94
N GLN A 848 -18.56 10.18 25.95
CA GLN A 848 -18.51 11.14 24.83
C GLN A 848 -19.90 11.43 24.22
N THR A 849 -20.88 11.52 25.12
CA THR A 849 -22.26 11.86 24.84
C THR A 849 -22.59 13.12 25.62
N PRO A 850 -23.01 14.22 24.95
CA PRO A 850 -23.25 15.49 25.62
C PRO A 850 -24.26 15.38 26.75
N GLU A 851 -23.99 16.05 27.88
CA GLU A 851 -24.86 16.01 29.05
C GLU A 851 -26.32 16.40 28.76
N TRP A 852 -26.55 17.24 27.74
CA TRP A 852 -27.89 17.72 27.39
C TRP A 852 -28.84 16.56 27.06
N PHE A 853 -28.35 15.43 26.54
CA PHE A 853 -29.18 14.24 26.29
C PHE A 853 -29.95 13.84 27.56
N PHE A 854 -29.27 13.92 28.70
CA PHE A 854 -29.75 13.42 29.98
C PHE A 854 -30.31 14.50 30.91
N LYS A 855 -30.47 15.73 30.42
CA LYS A 855 -30.97 16.87 31.20
C LYS A 855 -32.17 17.57 30.56
N ASP A 856 -33.08 18.03 31.43
CA ASP A 856 -34.16 18.97 31.12
C ASP A 856 -33.84 20.30 31.80
N GLY A 857 -33.27 21.24 31.04
CA GLY A 857 -32.55 22.38 31.60
C GLY A 857 -31.33 21.91 32.39
N THR A 858 -31.29 22.19 33.69
CA THR A 858 -30.22 21.71 34.60
C THR A 858 -30.59 20.43 35.35
N ARG A 859 -31.83 19.97 35.23
CA ARG A 859 -32.37 18.82 35.98
C ARG A 859 -32.05 17.52 35.25
N ASP A 860 -31.50 16.54 35.96
CA ASP A 860 -31.29 15.20 35.41
C ASP A 860 -32.61 14.48 35.11
N LEU A 861 -32.64 13.77 33.99
CA LEU A 861 -33.73 12.87 33.62
C LEU A 861 -33.78 11.67 34.57
N THR A 862 -34.99 11.19 34.84
CA THR A 862 -35.25 10.05 35.74
C THR A 862 -35.99 8.93 35.00
N GLY A 863 -36.16 7.76 35.64
CA GLY A 863 -36.95 6.66 35.06
C GLY A 863 -38.47 6.90 34.95
N ASN A 864 -38.95 8.13 35.16
CA ASN A 864 -40.38 8.44 35.04
C ASN A 864 -40.85 8.38 33.56
N ARG A 865 -42.16 8.35 33.32
CA ARG A 865 -42.70 8.15 31.96
C ARG A 865 -42.36 9.29 30.99
N SER A 866 -42.39 10.55 31.44
CA SER A 866 -42.14 11.71 30.57
C SER A 866 -40.66 11.83 30.21
N ASP A 867 -39.78 11.65 31.17
CA ASP A 867 -38.33 11.73 30.98
C ASP A 867 -37.83 10.60 30.06
N ARG A 868 -38.37 9.37 30.20
CA ARG A 868 -38.08 8.27 29.27
C ARG A 868 -38.57 8.54 27.86
N ALA A 869 -39.75 9.14 27.70
CA ALA A 869 -40.26 9.52 26.40
C ALA A 869 -39.39 10.61 25.74
N LEU A 870 -38.92 11.58 26.54
CA LEU A 870 -38.01 12.62 26.07
C LEU A 870 -36.67 12.04 25.62
N LEU A 871 -36.04 11.19 26.42
CA LEU A 871 -34.75 10.60 26.06
C LEU A 871 -34.84 9.72 24.80
N ARG A 872 -35.93 8.94 24.64
CA ARG A 872 -36.20 8.20 23.40
C ARG A 872 -36.38 9.10 22.20
N ALA A 873 -37.10 10.21 22.34
CA ALA A 873 -37.28 11.18 21.27
C ALA A 873 -35.96 11.82 20.86
N ARG A 874 -35.06 12.10 21.82
CA ARG A 874 -33.71 12.60 21.55
C ARG A 874 -32.84 11.57 20.84
N MET A 875 -32.86 10.31 21.29
CA MET A 875 -32.17 9.21 20.61
C MET A 875 -32.66 9.05 19.16
N GLU A 876 -33.98 9.06 18.93
CA GLU A 876 -34.54 9.00 17.58
C GLU A 876 -34.14 10.21 16.74
N ALA A 877 -34.20 11.44 17.28
CA ALA A 877 -33.80 12.64 16.57
C ALA A 877 -32.30 12.64 16.20
N HIS A 878 -31.45 12.11 17.07
CA HIS A 878 -30.02 11.95 16.84
C HIS A 878 -29.74 10.98 15.69
N ILE A 879 -30.20 9.73 15.82
CA ILE A 879 -29.99 8.67 14.81
C ILE A 879 -30.59 9.08 13.47
N LYS A 880 -31.82 9.62 13.48
CA LYS A 880 -32.49 10.08 12.27
C LYS A 880 -31.75 11.26 11.61
N GLY A 881 -31.23 12.21 12.39
CA GLY A 881 -30.52 13.37 11.84
C GLY A 881 -29.26 12.95 11.07
N ILE A 882 -28.52 11.98 11.61
CA ILE A 882 -27.35 11.38 10.93
C ILE A 882 -27.79 10.68 9.65
N ALA A 883 -28.83 9.83 9.73
CA ALA A 883 -29.34 9.09 8.59
C ALA A 883 -29.89 9.99 7.47
N ASP A 884 -30.66 11.02 7.82
CA ASP A 884 -31.19 11.98 6.85
C ASP A 884 -30.06 12.69 6.10
N HIS A 885 -28.98 13.06 6.79
CA HIS A 885 -27.82 13.70 6.17
C HIS A 885 -27.09 12.75 5.21
N ILE A 886 -26.82 11.51 5.64
CA ILE A 886 -26.16 10.49 4.80
C ILE A 886 -27.02 10.16 3.58
N ASN A 887 -28.33 9.92 3.76
CA ASN A 887 -29.24 9.61 2.66
C ASN A 887 -29.40 10.79 1.68
N ALA A 888 -29.31 12.03 2.17
CA ALA A 888 -29.30 13.20 1.28
C ALA A 888 -28.01 13.27 0.45
N ARG A 889 -26.88 12.82 0.99
CA ARG A 889 -25.60 12.73 0.28
C ARG A 889 -25.56 11.58 -0.73
N TYR A 890 -26.18 10.44 -0.39
CA TYR A 890 -26.17 9.20 -1.17
C TYR A 890 -27.61 8.77 -1.54
N PRO A 891 -28.32 9.54 -2.39
CA PRO A 891 -29.75 9.33 -2.66
C PRO A 891 -30.06 8.03 -3.42
N GLU A 892 -29.07 7.45 -4.09
CA GLU A 892 -29.19 6.20 -4.83
C GLU A 892 -28.92 4.96 -3.95
N GLY A 893 -28.67 5.15 -2.64
CA GLY A 893 -28.37 4.07 -1.70
C GLY A 893 -26.96 3.51 -1.81
N ASP A 894 -26.03 4.29 -2.35
CA ASP A 894 -24.62 3.94 -2.60
C ASP A 894 -23.66 4.43 -1.50
N SER A 895 -24.19 4.68 -0.30
CA SER A 895 -23.38 5.08 0.87
C SER A 895 -22.22 4.11 1.10
N PRO A 896 -20.99 4.60 1.37
CA PRO A 896 -19.84 3.74 1.64
C PRO A 896 -19.93 3.08 3.03
N ILE A 897 -20.86 3.49 3.89
CA ILE A 897 -21.06 2.91 5.23
C ILE A 897 -21.74 1.54 5.10
N TRP A 898 -21.03 0.50 5.50
CA TRP A 898 -21.53 -0.89 5.41
C TRP A 898 -22.09 -1.41 6.74
N ALA A 899 -21.60 -0.90 7.87
CA ALA A 899 -22.03 -1.29 9.21
C ALA A 899 -22.04 -0.11 10.19
N TRP A 900 -22.75 -0.27 11.30
CA TRP A 900 -22.75 0.63 12.44
C TRP A 900 -22.57 -0.12 13.75
N ASP A 901 -21.68 0.39 14.62
CA ASP A 901 -21.85 0.21 16.05
C ASP A 901 -23.05 1.02 16.51
N VAL A 902 -24.13 0.31 16.81
CA VAL A 902 -25.37 0.93 17.28
C VAL A 902 -25.25 1.32 18.74
N VAL A 903 -24.70 0.41 19.56
CA VAL A 903 -24.46 0.65 20.98
C VAL A 903 -23.08 0.13 21.35
N ASN A 904 -22.29 0.98 21.99
CA ASN A 904 -20.93 0.65 22.44
C ASN A 904 -20.86 0.49 23.97
N GLU A 905 -20.05 -0.46 24.44
CA GLU A 905 -19.60 -0.63 25.84
C GLU A 905 -20.74 -0.69 26.86
N THR A 906 -21.61 -1.66 26.66
CA THR A 906 -22.84 -1.85 27.45
C THR A 906 -22.61 -2.65 28.73
N ILE A 907 -21.59 -3.50 28.77
CA ILE A 907 -21.30 -4.40 29.90
C ILE A 907 -20.19 -3.80 30.76
N ALA A 908 -20.36 -3.86 32.08
CA ALA A 908 -19.31 -3.43 33.02
C ALA A 908 -18.21 -4.51 33.15
N ASP A 909 -17.01 -4.13 33.58
CA ASP A 909 -15.93 -5.10 33.85
C ASP A 909 -16.11 -5.89 35.16
N GLY A 910 -17.25 -5.74 35.86
CA GLY A 910 -17.55 -6.45 37.10
C GLY A 910 -19.04 -6.47 37.46
N ASP A 911 -19.37 -7.16 38.56
CA ASP A 911 -20.75 -7.34 39.04
C ASP A 911 -21.38 -5.99 39.45
N THR A 912 -22.47 -5.62 38.78
CA THR A 912 -23.25 -4.40 39.07
C THR A 912 -24.58 -4.71 39.74
N ALA A 913 -24.89 -6.00 39.96
CA ALA A 913 -26.14 -6.54 40.47
C ALA A 913 -27.39 -6.17 39.65
N ASN A 914 -27.21 -5.56 38.47
CA ASN A 914 -28.27 -5.26 37.53
C ASN A 914 -28.32 -6.36 36.43
N PRO A 915 -29.39 -6.44 35.62
CA PRO A 915 -29.51 -7.48 34.60
C PRO A 915 -28.30 -7.50 33.65
N HIS A 916 -27.70 -8.67 33.48
CA HIS A 916 -26.54 -8.90 32.59
C HIS A 916 -25.29 -8.08 32.95
N ASP A 917 -25.19 -7.60 34.20
CA ASP A 917 -24.08 -6.77 34.67
C ASP A 917 -23.76 -5.59 33.74
N MET A 918 -24.82 -4.95 33.22
CA MET A 918 -24.70 -3.78 32.38
C MET A 918 -24.07 -2.60 33.13
N ARG A 919 -23.33 -1.77 32.42
CA ARG A 919 -22.80 -0.51 32.96
C ARG A 919 -23.96 0.38 33.45
N ASP A 920 -23.81 0.96 34.65
CA ASP A 920 -24.79 1.89 35.24
C ASP A 920 -24.73 3.30 34.59
N SER A 921 -24.86 3.31 33.26
CA SER A 921 -24.82 4.51 32.43
C SER A 921 -26.08 5.36 32.59
N ARG A 922 -26.03 6.64 32.20
CA ARG A 922 -27.23 7.51 32.18
C ARG A 922 -28.33 6.97 31.25
N TRP A 923 -27.96 6.29 30.17
CA TRP A 923 -28.90 5.55 29.32
C TRP A 923 -29.63 4.47 30.11
N PHE A 924 -28.89 3.61 30.82
CA PHE A 924 -29.45 2.55 31.64
C PHE A 924 -30.27 3.07 32.82
N GLN A 925 -29.78 4.07 33.57
CA GLN A 925 -30.48 4.64 34.73
C GLN A 925 -31.85 5.23 34.36
N VAL A 926 -32.00 5.78 33.15
CA VAL A 926 -33.26 6.39 32.69
C VAL A 926 -34.17 5.38 32.00
N LEU A 927 -33.64 4.60 31.06
CA LEU A 927 -34.44 3.73 30.18
C LEU A 927 -34.46 2.25 30.60
N GLY A 928 -33.54 1.84 31.48
CA GLY A 928 -33.23 0.44 31.78
C GLY A 928 -32.58 -0.27 30.58
N GLU A 929 -32.34 -1.57 30.71
CA GLU A 929 -31.75 -2.45 29.66
C GLU A 929 -32.31 -2.20 28.24
N ARG A 930 -33.60 -1.86 28.12
CA ARG A 930 -34.29 -1.69 26.83
C ARG A 930 -33.86 -0.49 26.00
N PHE A 931 -32.97 0.37 26.49
CA PHE A 931 -32.39 1.41 25.63
C PHE A 931 -31.65 0.81 24.44
N VAL A 932 -31.05 -0.38 24.62
CA VAL A 932 -30.39 -1.14 23.54
C VAL A 932 -31.43 -1.58 22.50
N ASP A 933 -32.56 -2.14 22.95
CA ASP A 933 -33.67 -2.49 22.06
C ASP A 933 -34.16 -1.30 21.22
N ASP A 934 -34.30 -0.13 21.87
CA ASP A 934 -34.80 1.08 21.22
C ASP A 934 -33.80 1.59 20.18
N ALA A 935 -32.50 1.61 20.49
CA ALA A 935 -31.44 2.06 19.59
C ALA A 935 -31.36 1.20 18.32
N PHE A 936 -31.34 -0.13 18.44
CA PHE A 936 -31.28 -1.05 17.29
C PHE A 936 -32.51 -0.94 16.39
N ARG A 937 -33.72 -0.82 16.96
CA ARG A 937 -34.93 -0.62 16.13
C ARG A 937 -34.95 0.72 15.43
N LEU A 938 -34.33 1.75 16.00
CA LEU A 938 -34.16 3.03 15.34
C LEU A 938 -33.10 2.95 14.23
N ALA A 939 -31.98 2.28 14.48
CA ALA A 939 -30.94 2.07 13.48
C ALA A 939 -31.46 1.26 12.28
N ASP A 940 -32.14 0.14 12.49
CA ASP A 940 -32.79 -0.68 11.44
C ASP A 940 -33.80 0.13 10.61
N LYS A 941 -34.57 1.01 11.28
CA LYS A 941 -35.54 1.88 10.61
C LYS A 941 -34.88 2.93 9.69
N TYR A 942 -33.72 3.47 10.08
CA TYR A 942 -33.11 4.62 9.40
C TYR A 942 -31.88 4.27 8.56
N PHE A 943 -31.28 3.11 8.78
CA PHE A 943 -30.14 2.55 8.04
C PHE A 943 -30.43 1.11 7.58
N PRO A 944 -31.50 0.88 6.79
CA PRO A 944 -31.98 -0.48 6.47
C PRO A 944 -30.99 -1.30 5.61
N GLU A 945 -30.02 -0.66 4.96
CA GLU A 945 -29.01 -1.32 4.13
C GLU A 945 -27.71 -1.62 4.89
N ALA A 946 -27.51 -1.02 6.08
CA ALA A 946 -26.30 -1.20 6.88
C ALA A 946 -26.45 -2.34 7.90
N LYS A 947 -25.36 -3.03 8.19
CA LYS A 947 -25.31 -4.05 9.25
C LYS A 947 -25.23 -3.42 10.64
N LEU A 948 -25.95 -3.99 11.61
CA LEU A 948 -26.08 -3.43 12.94
C LEU A 948 -25.35 -4.27 13.99
N PHE A 949 -24.33 -3.66 14.60
CA PHE A 949 -23.45 -4.30 15.58
C PHE A 949 -23.65 -3.73 16.99
N ILE A 950 -23.52 -4.60 17.99
CA ILE A 950 -23.21 -4.23 19.37
C ILE A 950 -21.71 -4.43 19.57
N ASN A 951 -21.00 -3.48 20.17
CA ASN A 951 -19.53 -3.50 20.29
C ASN A 951 -19.09 -3.28 21.75
N ASP A 952 -18.04 -3.99 22.20
CA ASP A 952 -17.55 -3.92 23.58
C ASP A 952 -16.09 -4.43 23.70
N TYR A 953 -15.32 -3.89 24.66
CA TYR A 953 -13.97 -4.38 25.01
C TYR A 953 -14.02 -5.47 26.09
N ASN A 954 -12.88 -6.14 26.32
CA ASN A 954 -12.73 -7.21 27.30
C ASN A 954 -13.72 -8.37 27.08
N THR A 955 -14.31 -8.49 25.89
CA THR A 955 -15.25 -9.58 25.55
C THR A 955 -14.55 -10.94 25.47
N GLU A 956 -13.22 -10.97 25.43
CA GLU A 956 -12.36 -12.13 25.62
C GLU A 956 -12.28 -12.57 27.08
N MET A 957 -12.48 -11.67 28.05
CA MET A 957 -12.39 -11.97 29.48
C MET A 957 -13.53 -12.92 29.89
N PRO A 958 -13.27 -14.03 30.59
CA PRO A 958 -14.27 -15.08 30.81
C PRO A 958 -15.56 -14.63 31.50
N GLN A 959 -15.47 -13.73 32.48
CA GLN A 959 -16.64 -13.20 33.18
C GLN A 959 -17.45 -12.27 32.28
N LYS A 960 -16.83 -11.18 31.78
CA LYS A 960 -17.50 -10.22 30.89
C LYS A 960 -18.07 -10.87 29.62
N ARG A 961 -17.37 -11.86 29.05
CA ARG A 961 -17.92 -12.70 27.95
C ARG A 961 -19.27 -13.31 28.31
N ALA A 962 -19.40 -13.89 29.50
CA ALA A 962 -20.61 -14.57 29.91
C ALA A 962 -21.79 -13.59 29.95
N ASP A 963 -21.56 -12.43 30.55
CA ASP A 963 -22.55 -11.35 30.71
C ASP A 963 -22.96 -10.76 29.35
N TYR A 964 -21.99 -10.53 28.48
CA TYR A 964 -22.22 -10.08 27.10
C TYR A 964 -23.07 -11.06 26.29
N LEU A 965 -22.77 -12.36 26.38
CA LEU A 965 -23.57 -13.40 25.71
C LEU A 965 -24.97 -13.55 26.30
N GLU A 966 -25.18 -13.24 27.58
CA GLU A 966 -26.53 -13.19 28.15
C GLU A 966 -27.34 -12.05 27.58
N LEU A 967 -26.76 -10.85 27.44
CA LEU A 967 -27.40 -9.71 26.79
C LEU A 967 -27.74 -10.02 25.32
N ILE A 968 -26.81 -10.57 24.54
CA ILE A 968 -27.04 -10.95 23.13
C ILE A 968 -28.24 -11.91 23.01
N ARG A 969 -28.28 -12.99 23.80
CA ARG A 969 -29.43 -13.91 23.82
C ARG A 969 -30.74 -13.21 24.19
N ALA A 970 -30.67 -12.24 25.10
CA ALA A 970 -31.84 -11.48 25.52
C ALA A 970 -32.35 -10.55 24.40
N LEU A 971 -31.46 -9.95 23.60
CA LEU A 971 -31.80 -9.16 22.41
C LEU A 971 -32.46 -10.04 21.33
N GLU A 972 -31.87 -11.19 21.00
CA GLU A 972 -32.43 -12.14 20.03
C GLU A 972 -33.81 -12.65 20.46
N ALA A 973 -33.95 -13.02 21.74
CA ALA A 973 -35.23 -13.49 22.29
C ALA A 973 -36.33 -12.41 22.23
N ARG A 974 -35.95 -11.12 22.20
CA ARG A 974 -36.86 -9.98 22.06
C ARG A 974 -37.08 -9.54 20.60
N GLY A 975 -36.47 -10.23 19.63
CA GLY A 975 -36.56 -9.87 18.21
C GLY A 975 -36.01 -8.47 17.93
N VAL A 976 -34.89 -8.12 18.55
CA VAL A 976 -34.11 -6.92 18.22
C VAL A 976 -33.33 -7.20 16.92
N PRO A 977 -33.29 -6.28 15.94
CA PRO A 977 -32.61 -6.48 14.67
C PRO A 977 -31.08 -6.29 14.85
N ILE A 978 -30.42 -7.31 15.37
CA ILE A 978 -28.97 -7.36 15.52
C ILE A 978 -28.40 -8.25 14.41
N ASP A 979 -27.45 -7.72 13.64
CA ASP A 979 -26.76 -8.49 12.58
C ASP A 979 -25.44 -9.07 13.07
N GLY A 980 -24.78 -8.42 14.03
CA GLY A 980 -23.46 -8.85 14.48
C GLY A 980 -22.99 -8.35 15.83
N VAL A 981 -21.82 -8.84 16.21
CA VAL A 981 -21.14 -8.63 17.49
C VAL A 981 -19.71 -8.16 17.24
N GLY A 982 -19.34 -7.04 17.85
CA GLY A 982 -18.00 -6.45 17.80
C GLY A 982 -17.16 -6.85 19.01
N HIS A 983 -15.91 -7.20 18.76
CA HIS A 983 -14.88 -7.43 19.76
C HIS A 983 -13.80 -6.35 19.58
N GLN A 984 -13.77 -5.34 20.46
CA GLN A 984 -12.79 -4.24 20.34
C GLN A 984 -11.35 -4.78 20.35
N ALA A 985 -11.05 -5.73 21.26
CA ALA A 985 -9.76 -6.40 21.35
C ALA A 985 -8.56 -5.48 21.65
N HIS A 986 -8.74 -4.54 22.58
CA HIS A 986 -7.66 -3.81 23.24
C HIS A 986 -6.91 -4.72 24.23
N VAL A 987 -5.87 -5.41 23.77
CA VAL A 987 -5.21 -6.48 24.53
C VAL A 987 -3.76 -6.13 24.87
N ASP A 988 -3.20 -6.84 25.86
CA ASP A 988 -1.76 -6.83 26.14
C ASP A 988 -1.10 -8.14 25.69
N VAL A 989 0.22 -8.10 25.50
CA VAL A 989 1.04 -9.26 25.08
C VAL A 989 0.94 -10.48 26.03
N ALA A 990 0.54 -10.31 27.29
CA ALA A 990 0.31 -11.42 28.21
C ALA A 990 -1.11 -11.99 28.12
N ARG A 991 -2.05 -11.32 27.44
CA ARG A 991 -3.46 -11.72 27.35
C ARG A 991 -3.63 -12.91 26.40
N PRO A 992 -4.14 -14.08 26.83
CA PRO A 992 -4.16 -15.25 25.96
C PRO A 992 -5.03 -15.09 24.71
N VAL A 993 -4.47 -15.31 23.52
CA VAL A 993 -5.22 -15.38 22.24
C VAL A 993 -6.38 -16.38 22.31
N GLN A 994 -6.21 -17.46 23.09
CA GLN A 994 -7.25 -18.47 23.32
C GLN A 994 -8.54 -17.89 23.92
N TRP A 995 -8.44 -16.82 24.73
CA TRP A 995 -9.60 -16.23 25.36
C TRP A 995 -10.50 -15.53 24.35
N LEU A 996 -9.93 -14.86 23.35
CA LEU A 996 -10.71 -14.28 22.25
C LEU A 996 -11.30 -15.40 21.36
N GLU A 997 -10.54 -16.46 21.08
CA GLU A 997 -11.06 -17.62 20.34
C GLU A 997 -12.25 -18.27 21.04
N ASP A 998 -12.22 -18.35 22.37
CA ASP A 998 -13.32 -18.88 23.17
C ASP A 998 -14.57 -17.98 23.09
N SER A 999 -14.40 -16.67 22.94
CA SER A 999 -15.50 -15.72 22.71
C SER A 999 -16.12 -15.91 21.33
N ILE A 1000 -15.29 -16.01 20.29
CA ILE A 1000 -15.76 -16.21 18.91
C ILE A 1000 -16.61 -17.48 18.82
N LYS A 1001 -16.09 -18.60 19.35
CA LYS A 1001 -16.82 -19.88 19.39
C LYS A 1001 -18.10 -19.82 20.22
N ALA A 1002 -18.14 -18.97 21.24
CA ALA A 1002 -19.30 -18.83 22.10
C ALA A 1002 -20.42 -18.05 21.41
N VAL A 1003 -20.10 -17.03 20.60
CA VAL A 1003 -21.05 -16.31 19.75
C VAL A 1003 -21.61 -17.24 18.66
N GLU A 1004 -20.76 -17.96 17.93
CA GLU A 1004 -21.19 -18.94 16.91
C GLU A 1004 -22.17 -19.98 17.48
N LYS A 1005 -21.98 -20.37 18.74
CA LYS A 1005 -22.86 -21.30 19.44
C LYS A 1005 -24.20 -20.68 19.85
N VAL A 1006 -24.22 -19.38 20.13
CA VAL A 1006 -25.46 -18.65 20.41
C VAL A 1006 -26.28 -18.55 19.13
N ASN A 1007 -25.69 -17.99 18.08
CA ASN A 1007 -26.29 -17.93 16.76
C ASN A 1007 -25.18 -17.90 15.69
N PRO A 1008 -25.10 -18.92 14.81
CA PRO A 1008 -24.08 -18.97 13.76
C PRO A 1008 -24.32 -17.97 12.62
N ASP A 1009 -25.50 -17.35 12.55
CA ASP A 1009 -25.83 -16.33 11.55
C ASP A 1009 -25.43 -14.91 12.01
N LEU A 1010 -25.05 -14.72 13.27
CA LEU A 1010 -24.51 -13.44 13.74
C LEU A 1010 -23.10 -13.23 13.20
N MET A 1011 -22.91 -12.13 12.48
CA MET A 1011 -21.61 -11.69 12.00
C MET A 1011 -20.72 -11.30 13.19
N GLN A 1012 -19.42 -11.52 13.08
CA GLN A 1012 -18.47 -11.07 14.10
C GLN A 1012 -17.42 -10.15 13.47
N ALA A 1013 -17.01 -9.14 14.22
CA ALA A 1013 -15.98 -8.19 13.81
C ALA A 1013 -14.95 -8.01 14.93
N ILE A 1014 -13.67 -7.99 14.57
CA ILE A 1014 -12.63 -7.40 15.43
C ILE A 1014 -12.58 -5.92 15.07
N THR A 1015 -12.97 -5.05 16.00
CA THR A 1015 -13.34 -3.66 15.67
C THR A 1015 -12.27 -2.63 16.00
N GLU A 1016 -11.41 -2.87 16.99
CA GLU A 1016 -10.51 -1.85 17.56
C GLU A 1016 -9.14 -2.42 17.99
N LEU A 1017 -8.58 -3.33 17.19
CA LEU A 1017 -7.41 -4.12 17.60
C LEU A 1017 -6.17 -3.25 17.84
N ASP A 1018 -5.61 -3.36 19.05
CA ASP A 1018 -4.26 -2.93 19.40
C ASP A 1018 -3.65 -3.86 20.48
N VAL A 1019 -2.32 -4.01 20.47
CA VAL A 1019 -1.61 -4.95 21.37
C VAL A 1019 -0.50 -4.24 22.13
N ASN A 1020 -0.72 -3.87 23.39
CA ASN A 1020 0.28 -3.15 24.17
C ASN A 1020 1.34 -4.08 24.80
N ALA A 1021 2.54 -3.54 25.00
CA ALA A 1021 3.70 -4.22 25.60
C ALA A 1021 3.93 -3.84 27.07
N SER A 1022 2.87 -3.40 27.77
CA SER A 1022 2.90 -3.10 29.20
C SER A 1022 2.71 -4.36 30.05
N THR A 1023 3.18 -4.33 31.31
CA THR A 1023 3.15 -5.47 32.25
C THR A 1023 1.75 -6.02 32.55
N GLU A 1024 0.71 -5.19 32.46
CA GLU A 1024 -0.69 -5.61 32.54
C GLU A 1024 -1.65 -4.52 32.05
N ASN A 1025 -2.46 -4.81 31.01
CA ASN A 1025 -3.57 -3.95 30.59
C ASN A 1025 -4.88 -4.36 31.26
N GLN A 1026 -5.65 -3.38 31.75
CA GLN A 1026 -7.00 -3.59 32.30
C GLN A 1026 -8.10 -3.48 31.21
N GLY A 1027 -7.74 -3.12 29.98
CA GLY A 1027 -8.67 -2.95 28.85
C GLY A 1027 -8.81 -1.48 28.45
N ALA A 1028 -10.01 -1.08 28.01
CA ALA A 1028 -10.30 0.26 27.51
C ALA A 1028 -11.36 1.02 28.33
N ASP A 1029 -11.53 0.68 29.62
CA ASP A 1029 -12.50 1.38 30.48
C ASP A 1029 -12.11 2.85 30.67
N VAL A 1030 -12.93 3.76 30.14
CA VAL A 1030 -12.70 5.21 30.16
C VAL A 1030 -13.11 5.87 31.48
N ASP A 1031 -13.88 5.18 32.32
CA ASP A 1031 -14.37 5.71 33.61
C ASP A 1031 -13.36 5.53 34.77
N GLY A 1032 -12.30 4.76 34.58
CA GLY A 1032 -11.35 4.36 35.63
C GLY A 1032 -9.89 4.74 35.33
N ALA A 1033 -9.22 5.44 36.27
CA ALA A 1033 -7.76 5.51 36.25
C ALA A 1033 -7.18 4.12 36.61
N PRO A 1034 -6.12 3.65 35.94
CA PRO A 1034 -5.54 2.35 36.23
C PRO A 1034 -5.05 2.32 37.69
N VAL A 1035 -5.33 1.20 38.37
CA VAL A 1035 -5.02 1.00 39.80
C VAL A 1035 -3.51 1.08 40.07
N ASP A 1036 -2.69 0.72 39.07
CA ASP A 1036 -1.24 0.87 39.04
C ASP A 1036 -0.79 1.53 37.72
N PRO A 1037 0.26 2.39 37.74
CA PRO A 1037 0.75 3.01 36.52
C PRO A 1037 1.40 1.97 35.60
N TYR A 1038 0.98 1.94 34.33
CA TYR A 1038 1.56 1.07 33.31
C TYR A 1038 3.09 1.18 33.26
N GLN A 1039 3.76 0.03 33.21
CA GLN A 1039 5.21 -0.06 33.05
C GLN A 1039 5.55 -0.93 31.83
N PRO A 1040 6.66 -0.67 31.12
CA PRO A 1040 7.14 -1.56 30.07
C PRO A 1040 7.35 -2.98 30.61
N ALA A 1041 6.83 -3.99 29.90
CA ALA A 1041 7.09 -5.38 30.26
C ALA A 1041 8.51 -5.84 29.89
N PHE A 1042 9.13 -5.19 28.91
CA PHE A 1042 10.45 -5.53 28.38
C PHE A 1042 11.46 -4.43 28.71
N GLY A 1043 12.73 -4.83 28.81
CA GLY A 1043 13.82 -3.90 29.11
C GLY A 1043 14.26 -3.02 27.95
N ASN A 1044 13.78 -3.28 26.73
CA ASN A 1044 14.06 -2.48 25.54
C ASN A 1044 12.94 -2.63 24.49
N ASP A 1045 12.88 -1.65 23.60
CA ASP A 1045 11.86 -1.50 22.57
C ASP A 1045 11.89 -2.61 21.51
N GLY A 1046 13.08 -3.14 21.19
CA GLY A 1046 13.23 -4.21 20.20
C GLY A 1046 12.61 -5.53 20.65
N ASP A 1047 12.82 -5.90 21.92
CA ASP A 1047 12.21 -7.07 22.53
C ASP A 1047 10.68 -6.90 22.65
N ALA A 1048 10.22 -5.70 23.06
CA ALA A 1048 8.79 -5.38 23.11
C ALA A 1048 8.13 -5.53 21.74
N ALA A 1049 8.72 -4.92 20.70
CA ALA A 1049 8.21 -4.99 19.34
C ALA A 1049 8.19 -6.44 18.82
N ALA A 1050 9.26 -7.20 19.07
CA ALA A 1050 9.33 -8.60 18.68
C ALA A 1050 8.20 -9.41 19.34
N GLU A 1051 7.96 -9.28 20.65
CA GLU A 1051 6.89 -10.02 21.32
C GLU A 1051 5.50 -9.62 20.83
N VAL A 1052 5.26 -8.32 20.58
CA VAL A 1052 4.02 -7.86 19.92
C VAL A 1052 3.86 -8.54 18.55
N GLY A 1053 4.94 -8.64 17.76
CA GLY A 1053 4.93 -9.38 16.49
C GLY A 1053 4.55 -10.85 16.62
N TYR A 1054 5.07 -11.55 17.64
CA TYR A 1054 4.68 -12.93 17.93
C TYR A 1054 3.22 -13.05 18.39
N TYR A 1055 2.72 -12.07 19.14
CA TYR A 1055 1.32 -12.00 19.51
C TYR A 1055 0.41 -11.85 18.28
N TYR A 1056 0.70 -10.89 17.40
CA TYR A 1056 -0.02 -10.70 16.14
C TYR A 1056 0.02 -11.97 15.27
N ARG A 1057 1.16 -12.68 15.21
CA ARG A 1057 1.24 -13.99 14.54
C ARG A 1057 0.21 -14.97 15.06
N ASP A 1058 0.17 -15.16 16.38
CA ASP A 1058 -0.69 -16.16 17.01
C ASP A 1058 -2.17 -15.77 16.92
N LEU A 1059 -2.46 -14.48 17.08
CA LEU A 1059 -3.79 -13.90 16.92
C LEU A 1059 -4.31 -14.10 15.49
N PHE A 1060 -3.56 -13.67 14.47
CA PHE A 1060 -4.02 -13.79 13.09
C PHE A 1060 -4.02 -15.23 12.58
N ALA A 1061 -3.15 -16.10 13.09
CA ALA A 1061 -3.26 -17.54 12.86
C ALA A 1061 -4.56 -18.14 13.44
N MET A 1062 -5.08 -17.57 14.53
CA MET A 1062 -6.39 -17.92 15.09
C MET A 1062 -7.53 -17.35 14.25
N LEU A 1063 -7.51 -16.04 13.94
CA LEU A 1063 -8.57 -15.38 13.17
C LEU A 1063 -8.79 -16.04 11.80
N ARG A 1064 -7.71 -16.46 11.12
CA ARG A 1064 -7.78 -17.21 9.85
C ARG A 1064 -8.52 -18.54 9.94
N LYS A 1065 -8.56 -19.18 11.11
CA LYS A 1065 -9.29 -20.44 11.31
C LYS A 1065 -10.79 -20.20 11.43
N HIS A 1066 -11.17 -18.98 11.80
CA HIS A 1066 -12.55 -18.54 12.05
C HIS A 1066 -13.01 -17.49 11.02
N SER A 1067 -12.32 -17.36 9.88
CA SER A 1067 -12.61 -16.36 8.85
C SER A 1067 -14.02 -16.46 8.25
N SER A 1068 -14.67 -17.62 8.35
CA SER A 1068 -16.07 -17.75 7.94
C SER A 1068 -17.07 -17.03 8.86
N ALA A 1069 -16.67 -16.71 10.09
CA ALA A 1069 -17.50 -16.01 11.07
C ALA A 1069 -17.06 -14.56 11.29
N ILE A 1070 -15.84 -14.19 10.84
CA ILE A 1070 -15.23 -12.88 11.05
C ILE A 1070 -15.18 -12.13 9.73
N ASP A 1071 -16.02 -11.11 9.62
CA ASP A 1071 -16.18 -10.36 8.39
C ASP A 1071 -15.27 -9.13 8.32
N SER A 1072 -14.92 -8.59 9.49
CA SER A 1072 -14.10 -7.39 9.63
C SER A 1072 -12.99 -7.55 10.66
N VAL A 1073 -11.80 -7.05 10.34
CA VAL A 1073 -10.69 -6.85 11.29
C VAL A 1073 -10.15 -5.45 11.10
N THR A 1074 -10.32 -4.61 12.12
CA THR A 1074 -9.89 -3.21 12.14
C THR A 1074 -8.84 -3.01 13.23
N VAL A 1075 -7.70 -2.40 12.88
CA VAL A 1075 -6.69 -1.96 13.87
C VAL A 1075 -6.97 -0.51 14.31
N TRP A 1076 -6.75 -0.19 15.58
CA TRP A 1076 -7.15 1.10 16.14
C TRP A 1076 -6.09 2.20 15.96
N GLY A 1077 -5.78 2.46 14.69
CA GLY A 1077 -4.85 3.49 14.23
C GLY A 1077 -4.01 3.01 13.04
N ILE A 1078 -3.48 3.95 12.26
CA ILE A 1078 -2.64 3.62 11.10
C ILE A 1078 -1.18 3.31 11.45
N SER A 1079 -0.70 3.78 12.60
CA SER A 1079 0.70 3.63 13.02
C SER A 1079 0.88 3.83 14.53
N ASN A 1080 2.00 3.35 15.06
CA ASN A 1080 2.34 3.45 16.48
C ASN A 1080 2.32 4.90 16.99
N ALA A 1081 2.81 5.86 16.20
CA ALA A 1081 2.78 7.29 16.52
C ALA A 1081 1.36 7.86 16.70
N ARG A 1082 0.35 7.19 16.14
CA ARG A 1082 -1.06 7.57 16.21
C ARG A 1082 -1.86 6.80 17.25
N SER A 1083 -1.28 5.81 17.92
CA SER A 1083 -2.00 5.04 18.93
C SER A 1083 -2.35 5.90 20.14
N TRP A 1084 -3.64 5.90 20.50
CA TRP A 1084 -4.15 6.51 21.73
C TRP A 1084 -3.42 6.02 22.99
N LEU A 1085 -2.95 4.76 22.98
CA LEU A 1085 -2.22 4.15 24.09
C LEU A 1085 -0.96 4.92 24.47
N ARG A 1086 -0.31 5.63 23.54
CA ARG A 1086 0.89 6.42 23.84
C ARG A 1086 0.62 7.68 24.65
N THR A 1087 -0.63 8.13 24.71
CA THR A 1087 -0.99 9.42 25.33
C THR A 1087 -2.03 9.30 26.44
N TRP A 1088 -2.86 8.25 26.41
CA TRP A 1088 -3.92 8.02 27.38
C TRP A 1088 -3.86 6.59 27.95
N PRO A 1089 -4.17 6.38 29.24
CA PRO A 1089 -4.51 7.40 30.27
C PRO A 1089 -3.28 8.14 30.81
N MET A 1090 -2.09 7.77 30.35
CA MET A 1090 -0.82 8.44 30.63
C MET A 1090 0.12 8.33 29.43
N ALA A 1091 1.19 9.11 29.43
CA ALA A 1091 2.22 9.02 28.39
C ALA A 1091 2.95 7.66 28.46
N ARG A 1092 2.90 6.90 27.37
CA ARG A 1092 3.55 5.59 27.21
C ARG A 1092 4.30 5.52 25.88
N PRO A 1093 5.38 6.30 25.70
CA PRO A 1093 6.07 6.41 24.40
C PRO A 1093 6.70 5.09 23.91
N TRP A 1094 6.91 4.12 24.80
CA TRP A 1094 7.45 2.80 24.46
C TRP A 1094 6.46 1.87 23.76
N GLU A 1095 5.16 2.20 23.74
CA GLU A 1095 4.15 1.32 23.16
C GLU A 1095 4.33 1.21 21.64
N GLN A 1096 4.27 0.00 21.12
CA GLN A 1096 4.33 -0.28 19.67
C GLN A 1096 3.19 -1.21 19.24
N PRO A 1097 1.92 -0.77 19.40
CA PRO A 1097 0.80 -1.70 19.43
C PRO A 1097 0.18 -2.00 18.06
N LEU A 1098 0.63 -1.35 17.00
CA LEU A 1098 0.03 -1.36 15.66
C LEU A 1098 1.00 -1.94 14.60
N PRO A 1099 0.48 -2.34 13.42
CA PRO A 1099 1.29 -2.96 12.36
C PRO A 1099 2.39 -2.06 11.78
N PHE A 1100 2.27 -0.74 11.87
CA PHE A 1100 3.22 0.21 11.30
C PHE A 1100 3.88 1.06 12.38
N ASP A 1101 5.16 1.34 12.22
CA ASP A 1101 5.94 2.18 13.13
C ASP A 1101 5.69 3.68 12.91
N ASP A 1102 6.43 4.51 13.64
CA ASP A 1102 6.23 5.96 13.66
C ASP A 1102 6.52 6.63 12.31
N ASP A 1103 7.31 5.98 11.45
CA ASP A 1103 7.68 6.43 10.12
C ASP A 1103 6.83 5.74 9.02
N LEU A 1104 5.69 5.15 9.42
CA LEU A 1104 4.77 4.41 8.56
C LEU A 1104 5.38 3.15 7.90
N GLN A 1105 6.46 2.61 8.45
CA GLN A 1105 7.11 1.40 7.96
C GLN A 1105 6.56 0.17 8.69
N ALA A 1106 6.68 -1.01 8.08
CA ALA A 1106 6.25 -2.27 8.66
C ALA A 1106 6.99 -2.60 9.96
N ALA A 1107 6.26 -2.62 11.06
CA ALA A 1107 6.73 -3.06 12.36
C ALA A 1107 6.68 -4.60 12.48
N PRO A 1108 7.29 -5.21 13.51
CA PRO A 1108 7.17 -6.65 13.74
C PRO A 1108 5.71 -7.13 13.84
N ALA A 1109 4.78 -6.31 14.31
CA ALA A 1109 3.34 -6.58 14.27
C ALA A 1109 2.84 -6.90 12.84
N TYR A 1110 3.20 -6.08 11.84
CA TYR A 1110 2.89 -6.33 10.44
C TYR A 1110 3.47 -7.68 9.96
N TRP A 1111 4.73 -7.97 10.29
CA TRP A 1111 5.34 -9.25 9.92
C TRP A 1111 4.70 -10.45 10.61
N GLY A 1112 4.22 -10.28 11.85
CA GLY A 1112 3.39 -11.27 12.52
C GLY A 1112 2.13 -11.62 11.74
N ILE A 1113 1.50 -10.61 11.13
CA ILE A 1113 0.36 -10.82 10.24
C ILE A 1113 0.82 -11.47 8.93
N VAL A 1114 1.74 -10.86 8.20
CA VAL A 1114 1.99 -11.19 6.78
C VAL A 1114 2.94 -12.37 6.59
N ASP A 1115 4.10 -12.33 7.24
CA ASP A 1115 5.15 -13.34 7.08
C ASP A 1115 5.94 -13.50 8.39
N PRO A 1116 5.49 -14.42 9.26
CA PRO A 1116 6.12 -14.63 10.55
C PRO A 1116 7.59 -15.06 10.49
N ALA A 1117 8.09 -15.48 9.32
CA ALA A 1117 9.51 -15.81 9.14
C ALA A 1117 10.43 -14.57 9.17
N LYS A 1118 9.85 -13.37 9.00
CA LYS A 1118 10.56 -12.07 9.09
C LYS A 1118 10.55 -11.47 10.49
N LEU A 1119 9.90 -12.13 11.45
CA LEU A 1119 9.95 -11.69 12.85
C LEU A 1119 11.39 -11.79 13.38
N PRO A 1120 11.82 -10.81 14.21
CA PRO A 1120 13.04 -10.95 15.00
C PRO A 1120 13.03 -12.21 15.87
N ALA A 1121 14.19 -12.53 16.44
CA ALA A 1121 14.27 -13.59 17.45
C ALA A 1121 13.30 -13.26 18.60
N ARG A 1122 12.49 -14.24 19.02
CA ARG A 1122 11.57 -14.06 20.15
C ARG A 1122 12.39 -13.78 21.41
N PRO A 1123 12.05 -12.74 22.20
CA PRO A 1123 12.74 -12.43 23.44
C PRO A 1123 12.52 -13.55 24.49
N ALA A 1124 13.28 -13.46 25.59
CA ALA A 1124 13.07 -14.34 26.73
C ALA A 1124 11.70 -14.07 27.37
N ASP A 1125 11.08 -15.14 27.87
CA ASP A 1125 9.81 -15.04 28.58
C ASP A 1125 9.99 -14.33 29.94
N VAL A 1126 9.40 -13.15 30.05
CA VAL A 1126 9.40 -12.31 31.26
C VAL A 1126 7.98 -12.07 31.79
N LEU A 1127 6.97 -12.64 31.14
CA LEU A 1127 5.56 -12.41 31.44
C LEU A 1127 5.05 -13.56 32.30
N ALA A 1128 4.26 -13.24 33.32
CA ALA A 1128 3.63 -14.28 34.13
C ALA A 1128 2.32 -14.76 33.49
N PRO A 1129 1.93 -16.05 33.67
CA PRO A 1129 0.68 -16.58 33.12
C PRO A 1129 -0.54 -15.78 33.57
N ARG A 1130 -1.52 -15.61 32.70
CA ARG A 1130 -2.82 -15.02 33.06
C ARG A 1130 -3.72 -16.08 33.69
N ILE A 1131 -4.22 -15.79 34.89
CA ILE A 1131 -5.21 -16.61 35.59
C ILE A 1131 -6.59 -16.01 35.31
N ALA A 1132 -7.51 -16.81 34.78
CA ALA A 1132 -8.88 -16.41 34.56
C ALA A 1132 -9.57 -16.10 35.89
N ASP A 1133 -10.40 -15.05 35.90
CA ASP A 1133 -11.19 -14.70 37.07
C ASP A 1133 -12.15 -15.83 37.45
N GLN A 1134 -12.35 -15.95 38.76
CA GLN A 1134 -13.15 -17.00 39.35
C GLN A 1134 -14.25 -16.34 40.21
N PRO A 1135 -15.53 -16.59 39.91
CA PRO A 1135 -16.61 -16.10 40.76
C PRO A 1135 -16.55 -16.67 42.17
N ASP A 1136 -17.03 -15.88 43.12
CA ASP A 1136 -17.17 -16.31 44.51
C ASP A 1136 -18.07 -17.55 44.63
N VAL A 1137 -17.65 -18.48 45.48
CA VAL A 1137 -18.34 -19.77 45.67
C VAL A 1137 -19.17 -19.73 46.95
N VAL A 1138 -20.50 -19.72 46.79
CA VAL A 1138 -21.42 -19.77 47.94
C VAL A 1138 -21.75 -21.22 48.31
N ALA A 1139 -21.55 -21.57 49.58
CA ALA A 1139 -21.92 -22.88 50.13
C ALA A 1139 -22.78 -22.74 51.39
N PHE A 1140 -23.57 -23.77 51.71
CA PHE A 1140 -24.46 -23.77 52.89
C PHE A 1140 -24.06 -24.84 53.91
N SER A 1141 -23.84 -24.44 55.16
CA SER A 1141 -23.58 -25.37 56.25
C SER A 1141 -24.88 -25.79 56.96
N LYS A 1142 -25.13 -27.11 57.05
CA LYS A 1142 -26.27 -27.73 57.76
C LYS A 1142 -26.07 -27.85 59.28
N ARG A 1143 -24.87 -27.60 59.80
CA ARG A 1143 -24.54 -27.61 61.25
C ARG A 1143 -23.63 -26.43 61.61
N ALA A 1144 -23.49 -26.14 62.90
CA ALA A 1144 -22.49 -25.19 63.39
C ALA A 1144 -21.10 -25.81 63.21
N GLY A 1145 -20.37 -25.37 62.18
CA GLY A 1145 -18.92 -25.28 62.35
C GLY A 1145 -18.03 -25.46 61.13
N ARG A 1146 -18.44 -26.07 60.01
CA ARG A 1146 -17.60 -26.20 58.80
C ARG A 1146 -18.29 -27.00 57.68
N VAL A 1147 -18.00 -26.69 56.42
CA VAL A 1147 -18.49 -27.44 55.25
C VAL A 1147 -17.36 -27.71 54.25
N LYS A 1148 -17.36 -28.89 53.63
CA LYS A 1148 -16.45 -29.21 52.53
C LYS A 1148 -16.95 -28.49 51.27
N VAL A 1149 -16.16 -27.58 50.71
CA VAL A 1149 -16.52 -26.85 49.50
C VAL A 1149 -15.62 -27.29 48.37
N ALA A 1150 -16.23 -27.82 47.30
CA ALA A 1150 -15.55 -28.02 46.03
C ALA A 1150 -15.81 -26.80 45.16
N TYR A 1151 -14.78 -26.38 44.44
CA TYR A 1151 -14.84 -25.30 43.45
C TYR A 1151 -14.08 -25.73 42.19
N PRO A 1152 -14.41 -25.17 41.00
CA PRO A 1152 -13.61 -25.37 39.80
C PRO A 1152 -12.26 -24.65 39.95
N LEU A 1153 -11.17 -25.23 39.42
CA LEU A 1153 -9.90 -24.48 39.37
C LEU A 1153 -10.01 -23.44 38.25
N PRO A 1154 -9.52 -22.21 38.45
CA PRO A 1154 -9.43 -21.25 37.36
C PRO A 1154 -8.46 -21.79 36.31
N SER A 1155 -8.68 -21.44 35.05
CA SER A 1155 -7.70 -21.70 34.00
C SER A 1155 -6.56 -20.70 34.11
N ALA A 1156 -5.32 -21.15 33.93
CA ALA A 1156 -4.19 -20.28 33.70
C ALA A 1156 -3.56 -20.57 32.35
N ILE A 1157 -3.29 -19.53 31.57
CA ILE A 1157 -2.70 -19.64 30.25
C ILE A 1157 -1.57 -18.62 30.15
N ASP A 1158 -0.44 -19.11 29.67
CA ASP A 1158 0.71 -18.33 29.25
C ASP A 1158 0.78 -18.32 27.70
N THR A 1159 1.25 -17.22 27.11
CA THR A 1159 1.28 -17.05 25.65
C THR A 1159 2.39 -17.86 24.97
N LEU A 1160 3.41 -18.31 25.72
CA LEU A 1160 4.50 -19.13 25.23
C LEU A 1160 4.30 -20.62 25.59
N ASP A 1161 3.86 -20.90 26.83
CA ASP A 1161 3.71 -22.26 27.35
C ASP A 1161 2.30 -22.84 27.16
N GLY A 1162 1.31 -22.00 26.82
CA GLY A 1162 -0.08 -22.40 26.76
C GLY A 1162 -0.66 -22.66 28.16
N LYS A 1163 -1.40 -23.76 28.33
CA LYS A 1163 -2.10 -24.04 29.60
C LYS A 1163 -1.09 -24.41 30.70
N VAL A 1164 -1.07 -23.62 31.77
CA VAL A 1164 -0.21 -23.87 32.95
C VAL A 1164 -1.01 -24.40 34.14
N PRO A 1165 -0.42 -25.26 35.00
CA PRO A 1165 -1.10 -25.75 36.20
C PRO A 1165 -1.36 -24.64 37.22
N VAL A 1166 -2.48 -24.74 37.93
CA VAL A 1166 -2.84 -23.83 39.04
C VAL A 1166 -2.91 -24.61 40.35
N ASP A 1167 -2.22 -24.11 41.39
CA ASP A 1167 -2.42 -24.56 42.77
C ASP A 1167 -3.18 -23.49 43.56
N CYS A 1168 -4.22 -23.90 44.29
CA CYS A 1168 -5.05 -22.98 45.08
C CYS A 1168 -5.01 -23.35 46.56
N SER A 1169 -4.95 -22.34 47.42
CA SER A 1169 -4.95 -22.48 48.87
C SER A 1169 -6.03 -21.58 49.50
N PRO A 1170 -6.98 -22.14 50.29
CA PRO A 1170 -7.16 -23.55 50.62
C PRO A 1170 -7.63 -24.41 49.44
N ARG A 1171 -7.05 -25.60 49.23
CA ARG A 1171 -7.32 -26.50 48.09
C ARG A 1171 -8.80 -26.81 47.87
N ARG A 1172 -9.20 -27.04 46.62
CA ARG A 1172 -10.56 -27.48 46.30
C ARG A 1172 -10.95 -28.73 47.09
N GLY A 1173 -12.15 -28.74 47.65
CA GLY A 1173 -12.60 -29.79 48.56
C GLY A 1173 -12.03 -29.67 49.97
N SER A 1174 -11.41 -28.56 50.34
CA SER A 1174 -11.07 -28.24 51.74
C SER A 1174 -12.32 -27.94 52.57
N THR A 1175 -12.12 -27.87 53.89
CA THR A 1175 -13.20 -27.65 54.86
C THR A 1175 -13.22 -26.19 55.33
N PHE A 1176 -14.23 -25.43 54.91
CA PHE A 1176 -14.39 -24.00 55.14
C PHE A 1176 -15.32 -23.72 56.32
N ALA A 1177 -14.97 -22.76 57.19
CA ALA A 1177 -15.85 -22.33 58.28
C ALA A 1177 -16.99 -21.45 57.77
N VAL A 1178 -18.07 -21.31 58.54
CA VAL A 1178 -19.12 -20.33 58.24
C VAL A 1178 -18.50 -18.92 58.22
N GLY A 1179 -18.73 -18.17 57.17
CA GLY A 1179 -18.09 -16.89 56.89
C GLY A 1179 -17.51 -16.86 55.47
N THR A 1180 -16.75 -15.82 55.17
CA THR A 1180 -16.02 -15.66 53.92
C THR A 1180 -14.58 -16.15 54.11
N THR A 1181 -14.04 -16.89 53.15
CA THR A 1181 -12.64 -17.34 53.15
C THR A 1181 -12.06 -17.13 51.76
N ALA A 1182 -11.05 -16.28 51.65
CA ALA A 1182 -10.29 -16.11 50.42
C ALA A 1182 -9.54 -17.39 50.07
N VAL A 1183 -9.65 -17.78 48.80
CA VAL A 1183 -8.85 -18.81 48.16
C VAL A 1183 -7.88 -18.10 47.22
N THR A 1184 -6.58 -18.26 47.45
CA THR A 1184 -5.54 -17.73 46.58
C THR A 1184 -5.03 -18.83 45.67
N CYS A 1185 -5.06 -18.58 44.36
CA CYS A 1185 -4.57 -19.46 43.31
C CYS A 1185 -3.27 -18.90 42.73
N THR A 1186 -2.29 -19.77 42.52
CA THR A 1186 -0.97 -19.44 41.97
C THR A 1186 -0.71 -20.26 40.73
N ALA A 1187 -0.18 -19.62 39.68
CA ALA A 1187 0.29 -20.25 38.45
C ALA A 1187 1.74 -19.84 38.19
N THR A 1188 2.55 -20.79 37.74
CA THR A 1188 3.97 -20.58 37.41
C THR A 1188 4.26 -21.24 36.06
N ASP A 1189 4.88 -20.50 35.15
CA ASP A 1189 5.30 -20.97 33.81
C ASP A 1189 6.63 -21.75 33.86
N ALA A 1190 7.13 -22.15 32.68
CA ALA A 1190 8.40 -22.85 32.52
C ALA A 1190 9.62 -21.93 32.70
N ALA A 1191 9.47 -20.61 32.52
CA ALA A 1191 10.51 -19.61 32.76
C ALA A 1191 10.65 -19.23 34.24
N GLY A 1192 9.69 -19.61 35.07
CA GLY A 1192 9.63 -19.34 36.50
C GLY A 1192 8.85 -18.07 36.87
N ASN A 1193 8.21 -17.38 35.91
CA ASN A 1193 7.37 -16.23 36.23
C ASN A 1193 6.07 -16.73 36.89
N THR A 1194 5.56 -15.96 37.84
CA THR A 1194 4.47 -16.41 38.72
C THR A 1194 3.43 -15.32 38.89
N ARG A 1195 2.15 -15.70 38.77
CA ARG A 1195 1.00 -14.82 39.05
C ARG A 1195 0.12 -15.45 40.13
N THR A 1196 -0.54 -14.59 40.91
CA THR A 1196 -1.58 -14.99 41.85
C THR A 1196 -2.90 -14.29 41.55
N SER A 1197 -4.01 -14.97 41.81
CA SER A 1197 -5.36 -14.42 41.82
C SER A 1197 -6.13 -14.98 43.01
N SER A 1198 -7.17 -14.30 43.48
CA SER A 1198 -7.98 -14.76 44.62
C SER A 1198 -9.47 -14.58 44.37
N PHE A 1199 -10.27 -15.49 44.94
CA PHE A 1199 -11.73 -15.41 44.99
C PHE A 1199 -12.22 -15.88 46.36
N ASP A 1200 -13.46 -15.53 46.71
CA ASP A 1200 -14.00 -15.87 48.03
C ASP A 1200 -14.86 -17.14 48.02
N VAL A 1201 -14.70 -17.96 49.05
CA VAL A 1201 -15.65 -19.02 49.41
C VAL A 1201 -16.52 -18.51 50.56
N VAL A 1202 -17.80 -18.27 50.28
CA VAL A 1202 -18.76 -17.72 51.24
C VAL A 1202 -19.66 -18.83 51.78
N VAL A 1203 -19.38 -19.30 52.99
CA VAL A 1203 -20.20 -20.32 53.67
C VAL A 1203 -21.29 -19.66 54.53
N LYS A 1204 -22.54 -19.78 54.08
CA LYS A 1204 -23.72 -19.27 54.81
C LYS A 1204 -24.33 -20.36 55.70
N LYS A 1205 -24.95 -19.98 56.82
CA LYS A 1205 -25.74 -20.92 57.65
C LYS A 1205 -27.06 -21.23 56.94
N HIS A 1206 -27.43 -22.51 56.87
CA HIS A 1206 -28.76 -22.89 56.39
C HIS A 1206 -29.81 -22.30 57.35
N ARG A 1207 -30.60 -21.31 56.91
CA ARG A 1207 -31.80 -20.92 57.64
C ARG A 1207 -32.86 -21.98 57.38
N HIS A 1208 -33.33 -22.66 58.42
CA HIS A 1208 -34.57 -23.42 58.36
C HIS A 1208 -35.70 -22.41 58.13
N HIS A 1209 -36.25 -22.34 56.91
CA HIS A 1209 -37.64 -21.87 56.77
C HIS A 1209 -38.53 -22.96 57.34
N GLY A 1210 -38.97 -22.76 58.58
CA GLY A 1210 -40.12 -23.46 59.11
C GLY A 1210 -41.32 -23.16 58.21
N ARG A 1211 -42.07 -24.21 57.87
CA ARG A 1211 -43.43 -24.09 57.34
C ARG A 1211 -44.21 -23.14 58.24
N HIS A 1212 -44.79 -22.09 57.66
CA HIS A 1212 -46.12 -21.58 57.99
C HIS A 1212 -46.67 -20.79 56.80
#